data_AF-A0A6P0LJQ6-F1
#
_entry.id   AF-A0A6P0LJQ6-F1
#
_cell.length_a   1.000
_cell.length_b   1.000
_cell.length_c   1.000
_cell.angle_alpha   90.00
_cell.angle_beta   90.00
_cell.angle_gamma   90.00
#
_symmetry.space_group_name_H-M   'P 1'
#
loop_
_entity.id
_entity.type
_entity.pdbx_description
1 polymer ?
#
loop_
_entity_poly.entity_id
_entity_poly.type
_entity_poly.pdbx_seq_one_letter_code
_entity_poly.pdbx_strand_id
1 'polypeptide(L)'
;MTEDSIPTHFREKIQEARKKKLEILDLSNYSDNTILKLFVNLVSDRSQPLTKIPEEVFELKQIKVLKLKYNKIDKIPESIGNLSNLTHLYLSFNQLTNIPESIGNLSNLTHLYLSFNQLKKLPESIGNLSNLIELNLETNQLTNLPESLGNLSNLNRLELWNNQLITLPNSLGNLSNLTRLELWNNQLTTLPESLGNLSNLIRLHLSGNQLTTLPESLGDLSNLTRLHLWNNQLTTLPESFGNLSNLTQLELSENPLVVPPPEVVSKGVDAIKQYFRQLRKEGKDYIYEAKLLIVGEAGAGKTSLAKKIQNPQYQLQDNQASTEGIDVIKWSFPLLDKEQEFKVNIWDFGGQAIYHATHQFFLSKRSLYTLVADSRKQDTDFYYWLNIVDKLSDNSPLLIIKNEKQDRRREINENALRGQFTNLKNTMATNLKTNRGLAEIIDAIQYHIKNLPHVGQVLPKTWVKVRQALENDCRNYISLDEYLDICETNGFTRREDKLQLIRYLHDLGICLHFQDQEDSLLYKTVILKPEWGTDAVYNVLDNHDIINNNGKFTRNDLKRIWKEEKYASTRGELLELMKKFQLCYEIPDSKDTFIAPQLLSDNQPNYDWNPSHNLILRYTYPDFMPKGIITRLIVVMHQYIDQQKYVWKTGVILTKDNTKAEVIEYYDKREIKIRVTGRDKRGLLSIVAYELDRIHASYKRLKYSKLIPCNCPTCKDSQSPHSYPYETLLDFIENNQYTIQCQKSYQMVNVWSLIDQIRDVNKEKEYINESSQFKSYTQKVVLNLTQQQVSGDNSKLMANSNDQSRKFHLSENAVKNSGGGSIIFGDNTGTFTNTINQLPSFDGEPDKKQLKELLSQLQSAVLAEELDDDDKAEALEQIEAIASALTNSEDSGVKKVVKKAMKILMGTAAALSPTANLVTICKELPGLISKIF
;
A
#
# COMPACT_ATOMS: atom_id res chain seq x y z
N MET A 1 11.86 51.42 28.10
CA MET A 1 12.59 50.19 27.73
C MET A 1 13.70 50.60 26.79
N THR A 2 14.88 50.87 27.34
CA THR A 2 16.05 51.36 26.60
C THR A 2 16.75 50.19 25.90
N GLU A 3 17.12 50.40 24.63
CA GLU A 3 18.20 49.77 23.86
C GLU A 3 18.57 48.29 24.14
N ASP A 4 18.28 47.43 23.15
CA ASP A 4 19.17 46.40 22.60
C ASP A 4 20.35 45.93 23.51
N SER A 5 20.07 45.17 24.57
CA SER A 5 21.14 44.47 25.30
C SER A 5 21.39 43.10 24.66
N ILE A 6 22.32 43.05 23.69
CA ILE A 6 22.90 41.80 23.24
C ILE A 6 23.38 41.02 24.48
N PRO A 7 22.94 39.76 24.68
CA PRO A 7 23.29 38.97 25.86
C PRO A 7 24.82 38.89 26.05
N THR A 8 25.28 39.06 27.29
CA THR A 8 26.71 39.20 27.62
C THR A 8 27.56 38.04 27.08
N HIS A 9 27.05 36.81 27.14
CA HIS A 9 27.75 35.63 26.65
C HIS A 9 28.03 35.67 25.12
N PHE A 10 27.14 36.28 24.32
CA PHE A 10 27.41 36.47 22.88
C PHE A 10 28.46 37.54 22.66
N ARG A 11 28.46 38.63 23.44
CA ARG A 11 29.52 39.65 23.39
C ARG A 11 30.89 39.06 23.73
N GLU A 12 30.96 38.20 24.73
CA GLU A 12 32.20 37.49 25.11
C GLU A 12 32.72 36.61 23.98
N LYS A 13 31.84 35.82 23.33
CA LYS A 13 32.20 35.01 22.15
C LYS A 13 32.72 35.86 20.99
N ILE A 14 32.10 37.00 20.71
CA ILE A 14 32.54 37.94 19.66
C ILE A 14 33.92 38.52 20.00
N GLN A 15 34.13 38.95 21.25
CA GLN A 15 35.42 39.45 21.71
C GLN A 15 36.51 38.38 21.68
N GLU A 16 36.18 37.14 22.06
CA GLU A 16 37.08 36.01 21.97
C GLU A 16 37.46 35.72 20.51
N ALA A 17 36.48 35.68 19.61
CA ALA A 17 36.72 35.51 18.18
C ALA A 17 37.60 36.61 17.61
N ARG A 18 37.41 37.87 18.04
CA ARG A 18 38.26 39.01 17.67
C ARG A 18 39.69 38.83 18.18
N LYS A 19 39.86 38.49 19.46
CA LYS A 19 41.18 38.38 20.11
C LYS A 19 41.99 37.20 19.57
N LYS A 20 41.33 36.06 19.36
CA LYS A 20 41.96 34.82 18.89
C LYS A 20 41.98 34.68 17.36
N LYS A 21 41.40 35.64 16.62
CA LYS A 21 41.23 35.60 15.16
C LYS A 21 40.60 34.29 14.67
N LEU A 22 39.53 33.87 15.35
CA LEU A 22 38.84 32.61 15.00
C LEU A 22 38.21 32.72 13.61
N GLU A 23 38.31 31.64 12.85
CA GLU A 23 37.64 31.51 11.54
C GLU A 23 36.19 31.02 11.69
N ILE A 24 35.82 30.46 12.85
CA ILE A 24 34.48 29.96 13.15
C ILE A 24 33.90 30.80 14.28
N LEU A 25 32.71 31.36 14.06
CA LEU A 25 31.95 32.07 15.07
C LEU A 25 30.56 31.44 15.21
N ASP A 26 30.32 30.81 16.36
CA ASP A 26 29.04 30.20 16.70
C ASP A 26 28.28 31.05 17.73
N LEU A 27 27.30 31.79 17.23
CA LEU A 27 26.31 32.58 17.95
C LEU A 27 24.91 31.95 17.89
N SER A 28 24.83 30.65 17.63
CA SER A 28 23.56 29.93 17.75
C SER A 28 23.13 29.97 19.22
N ASN A 29 21.84 30.20 19.48
CA ASN A 29 21.31 30.26 20.86
C ASN A 29 21.46 28.91 21.60
N TYR A 30 21.77 27.86 20.85
CA TYR A 30 22.16 26.57 21.37
C TYR A 30 23.40 26.13 20.58
N SER A 31 24.55 26.05 21.25
CA SER A 31 25.79 25.61 20.60
C SER A 31 25.69 24.16 20.14
N ASP A 32 26.40 23.81 19.06
CA ASP A 32 26.55 22.49 18.45
C ASP A 32 27.24 21.42 19.35
N ASN A 33 26.75 21.26 20.58
CA ASN A 33 26.83 19.99 21.28
C ASN A 33 25.39 19.56 21.47
N THR A 34 24.95 18.93 20.41
CA THR A 34 23.59 18.85 19.91
C THR A 34 22.71 18.25 21.03
N ILE A 35 21.48 18.73 21.19
CA ILE A 35 20.42 18.30 22.14
C ILE A 35 20.70 18.35 23.66
N LEU A 36 21.93 18.36 24.18
CA LEU A 36 22.21 18.64 25.62
C LEU A 36 21.59 19.92 26.11
N LYS A 37 21.58 20.93 25.24
CA LYS A 37 21.16 22.28 25.61
C LYS A 37 19.67 22.54 25.42
N LEU A 38 18.97 21.71 24.63
CA LEU A 38 17.51 21.64 24.70
C LEU A 38 17.04 21.08 26.06
N PHE A 39 17.89 20.28 26.73
CA PHE A 39 17.70 19.82 28.11
C PHE A 39 18.21 20.79 29.19
N VAL A 40 18.92 21.88 28.88
CA VAL A 40 19.45 22.79 29.93
C VAL A 40 18.51 23.95 30.24
N ASN A 41 17.35 24.04 29.58
CA ASN A 41 16.29 25.01 29.92
C ASN A 41 15.68 24.86 31.32
N LEU A 42 16.23 23.99 32.18
CA LEU A 42 15.89 23.94 33.59
C LEU A 42 17.04 24.12 34.59
N VAL A 43 18.28 24.18 34.14
CA VAL A 43 19.37 24.56 35.04
C VAL A 43 19.87 25.91 34.59
N SER A 44 19.21 26.95 35.12
CA SER A 44 19.76 28.28 35.37
C SER A 44 20.91 28.75 34.47
N ASP A 45 20.72 28.79 33.15
CA ASP A 45 21.40 29.77 32.32
C ASP A 45 20.40 30.46 31.39
N ARG A 46 20.19 31.75 31.65
CA ARG A 46 19.31 32.62 30.90
C ARG A 46 20.03 33.06 29.63
N SER A 47 20.31 32.18 28.67
CA SER A 47 20.75 32.62 27.35
C SER A 47 19.53 33.12 26.56
N GLN A 48 19.25 34.42 26.69
CA GLN A 48 18.26 35.06 25.82
C GLN A 48 18.70 34.90 24.36
N PRO A 49 17.80 34.50 23.43
CA PRO A 49 18.14 34.39 22.01
C PRO A 49 18.51 35.75 21.43
N LEU A 50 19.36 35.75 20.39
CA LEU A 50 19.57 36.95 19.59
C LEU A 50 18.28 37.32 18.86
N THR A 51 17.85 38.57 19.00
CA THR A 51 16.79 39.16 18.17
C THR A 51 17.36 39.91 16.97
N LYS A 52 18.64 40.28 17.01
CA LYS A 52 19.40 40.93 15.95
C LYS A 52 20.83 40.42 15.94
N ILE A 53 21.49 40.49 14.79
CA ILE A 53 22.93 40.20 14.67
C ILE A 53 23.71 41.43 15.16
N PRO A 54 24.63 41.29 16.14
CA PRO A 54 25.46 42.40 16.61
C PRO A 54 26.34 42.99 15.50
N GLU A 55 26.44 44.33 15.40
CA GLU A 55 27.24 45.01 14.37
C GLU A 55 28.73 44.62 14.44
N GLU A 56 29.23 44.32 15.64
CA GLU A 56 30.61 43.90 15.87
C GLU A 56 30.98 42.61 15.14
N VAL A 57 30.00 41.76 14.79
CA VAL A 57 30.21 40.55 14.00
C VAL A 57 30.73 40.90 12.61
N PHE A 58 30.24 41.99 12.00
CA PHE A 58 30.60 42.38 10.63
C PHE A 58 32.00 43.01 10.53
N GLU A 59 32.63 43.34 11.66
CA GLU A 59 34.04 43.77 11.70
C GLU A 59 35.01 42.57 11.61
N LEU A 60 34.55 41.35 11.86
CA LEU A 60 35.37 40.13 11.95
C LEU A 60 35.58 39.49 10.57
N LYS A 61 36.26 40.21 9.67
CA LYS A 61 36.48 39.82 8.26
C LYS A 61 37.21 38.48 8.06
N GLN A 62 37.85 37.93 9.09
CA GLN A 62 38.54 36.64 9.03
C GLN A 62 37.60 35.42 9.13
N ILE A 63 36.33 35.62 9.50
CA ILE A 63 35.39 34.51 9.71
C ILE A 63 35.07 33.82 8.37
N LYS A 64 35.18 32.50 8.37
CA LYS A 64 34.78 31.60 7.29
C LYS A 64 33.47 30.87 7.59
N VAL A 65 33.12 30.67 8.86
CA VAL A 65 31.89 29.97 9.27
C VAL A 65 31.16 30.80 10.32
N LEU A 66 29.92 31.19 10.02
CA LEU A 66 29.05 31.93 10.93
C LEU A 66 27.80 31.09 11.21
N LYS A 67 27.61 30.73 12.48
CA LYS A 67 26.44 29.97 12.95
C LYS A 67 25.55 30.85 13.80
N LEU A 68 24.29 30.98 13.41
CA LEU A 68 23.26 31.83 14.02
C LEU A 68 21.93 31.06 14.18
N LYS A 69 21.98 29.73 14.29
CA LYS A 69 20.79 28.87 14.35
C LYS A 69 19.98 29.10 15.64
N TYR A 70 18.68 28.80 15.59
CA TYR A 70 17.78 28.79 16.77
C TYR A 70 17.69 30.10 17.54
N ASN A 71 17.78 31.23 16.84
CA ASN A 71 17.63 32.55 17.41
C ASN A 71 16.23 33.10 17.09
N LYS A 72 15.99 34.37 17.43
CA LYS A 72 14.77 35.11 17.06
C LYS A 72 15.11 36.26 16.11
N ILE A 73 16.08 36.05 15.22
CA ILE A 73 16.53 37.07 14.28
C ILE A 73 15.46 37.23 13.21
N ASP A 74 14.95 38.45 13.06
CA ASP A 74 13.90 38.79 12.09
C ASP A 74 14.45 39.47 10.82
N LYS A 75 15.68 40.02 10.90
CA LYS A 75 16.36 40.76 9.82
C LYS A 75 17.87 40.52 9.83
N ILE A 76 18.44 40.45 8.63
CA ILE A 76 19.89 40.49 8.39
C ILE A 76 20.22 41.89 7.84
N PRO A 77 21.15 42.65 8.46
CA PRO A 77 21.54 43.96 7.96
C PRO A 77 22.44 43.86 6.72
N GLU A 78 22.50 44.94 5.93
CA GLU A 78 23.36 45.00 4.72
C GLU A 78 24.86 44.80 5.04
N SER A 79 25.27 45.06 6.28
CA SER A 79 26.62 44.82 6.78
C SER A 79 27.08 43.34 6.65
N ILE A 80 26.16 42.38 6.46
CA ILE A 80 26.53 40.96 6.24
C ILE A 80 27.49 40.80 5.06
N GLY A 81 27.33 41.61 4.00
CA GLY A 81 28.19 41.57 2.82
C GLY A 81 29.66 41.92 3.08
N ASN A 82 30.01 42.46 4.25
CA ASN A 82 31.40 42.74 4.64
C ASN A 82 32.21 41.47 4.95
N LEU A 83 31.55 40.35 5.24
CA LEU A 83 32.17 39.07 5.59
C LEU A 83 32.61 38.29 4.33
N SER A 84 33.37 38.93 3.44
CA SER A 84 33.77 38.37 2.14
C SER A 84 34.51 37.02 2.17
N ASN A 85 35.10 36.62 3.30
CA ASN A 85 35.75 35.31 3.47
C ASN A 85 34.78 34.20 3.92
N LEU A 86 33.50 34.50 4.10
CA LEU A 86 32.52 33.54 4.58
C LEU A 86 32.28 32.43 3.56
N THR A 87 32.40 31.19 4.01
CA THR A 87 32.20 29.96 3.23
C THR A 87 30.93 29.23 3.67
N HIS A 88 30.54 29.35 4.94
CA HIS A 88 29.34 28.71 5.49
C HIS A 88 28.55 29.70 6.34
N LEU A 89 27.25 29.81 6.06
CA LEU A 89 26.32 30.66 6.80
C LEU A 89 25.10 29.85 7.23
N TYR A 90 24.92 29.70 8.56
CA TYR A 90 23.80 28.96 9.13
C TYR A 90 22.84 29.92 9.84
N LEU A 91 21.63 30.03 9.31
CA LEU A 91 20.57 30.94 9.78
C LEU A 91 19.22 30.21 9.98
N SER A 92 19.24 28.88 9.99
CA SER A 92 18.05 28.06 10.20
C SER A 92 17.38 28.32 11.56
N PHE A 93 16.06 28.09 11.63
CA PHE A 93 15.25 28.27 12.84
C PHE A 93 15.33 29.69 13.40
N ASN A 94 14.93 30.67 12.58
CA ASN A 94 14.85 32.08 12.93
C ASN A 94 13.47 32.64 12.51
N GLN A 95 13.34 33.98 12.50
CA GLN A 95 12.11 34.68 12.12
C GLN A 95 12.34 35.55 10.87
N LEU A 96 13.32 35.18 10.04
CA LEU A 96 13.72 35.98 8.88
C LEU A 96 12.58 36.11 7.89
N THR A 97 12.29 37.34 7.50
CA THR A 97 11.25 37.64 6.49
C THR A 97 11.82 37.95 5.11
N ASN A 98 13.07 38.44 5.06
CA ASN A 98 13.77 38.80 3.84
C ASN A 98 15.29 38.59 4.01
N ILE A 99 16.00 38.48 2.88
CA ILE A 99 17.47 38.49 2.81
C ILE A 99 17.92 39.78 2.09
N PRO A 100 18.92 40.51 2.60
CA PRO A 100 19.41 41.76 1.99
C PRO A 100 20.15 41.52 0.68
N GLU A 101 20.25 42.54 -0.18
CA GLU A 101 20.93 42.43 -1.49
C GLU A 101 22.45 42.25 -1.34
N SER A 102 23.05 42.74 -0.24
CA SER A 102 24.46 42.49 0.08
C SER A 102 24.82 41.02 0.30
N ILE A 103 23.85 40.10 0.41
CA ILE A 103 24.16 38.67 0.50
C ILE A 103 25.00 38.22 -0.70
N GLY A 104 24.75 38.78 -1.89
CA GLY A 104 25.49 38.46 -3.11
C GLY A 104 26.96 38.89 -3.10
N ASN A 105 27.40 39.68 -2.11
CA ASN A 105 28.81 40.05 -1.94
C ASN A 105 29.66 38.92 -1.34
N LEU A 106 29.02 37.88 -0.77
CA LEU A 106 29.68 36.73 -0.16
C LEU A 106 30.17 35.73 -1.21
N SER A 107 31.03 36.17 -2.12
CA SER A 107 31.48 35.40 -3.29
C SER A 107 32.18 34.07 -2.95
N ASN A 108 32.70 33.89 -1.74
CA ASN A 108 33.31 32.63 -1.27
C ASN A 108 32.31 31.66 -0.61
N LEU A 109 31.03 32.02 -0.54
CA LEU A 109 30.04 31.20 0.15
C LEU A 109 29.77 29.90 -0.63
N THR A 110 29.89 28.78 0.07
CA THR A 110 29.68 27.42 -0.44
C THR A 110 28.42 26.78 0.13
N HIS A 111 28.05 27.12 1.37
CA HIS A 111 26.85 26.56 2.02
C HIS A 111 26.03 27.66 2.68
N LEU A 112 24.74 27.71 2.34
CA LEU A 112 23.78 28.66 2.89
C LEU A 112 22.53 27.93 3.40
N TYR A 113 22.33 27.95 4.72
CA TYR A 113 21.19 27.30 5.38
C TYR A 113 20.23 28.33 5.96
N LEU A 114 19.02 28.37 5.42
CA LEU A 114 17.95 29.33 5.72
C LEU A 114 16.63 28.63 6.07
N SER A 115 16.67 27.33 6.39
CA SER A 115 15.50 26.51 6.71
C SER A 115 14.71 27.01 7.92
N PHE A 116 13.40 26.74 7.96
CA PHE A 116 12.52 27.10 9.09
C PHE A 116 12.56 28.61 9.40
N ASN A 117 12.24 29.43 8.41
CA ASN A 117 12.11 30.88 8.50
C ASN A 117 10.75 31.33 7.92
N GLN A 118 10.58 32.64 7.69
CA GLN A 118 9.36 33.24 7.16
C GLN A 118 9.63 33.96 5.83
N LEU A 119 10.62 33.50 5.06
CA LEU A 119 11.04 34.13 3.81
C LEU A 119 9.94 34.03 2.77
N LYS A 120 9.56 35.17 2.18
CA LYS A 120 8.55 35.23 1.11
C LYS A 120 9.15 35.28 -0.30
N LYS A 121 10.38 35.79 -0.41
CA LYS A 121 11.16 35.96 -1.64
C LYS A 121 12.66 35.89 -1.34
N LEU A 122 13.45 35.65 -2.37
CA LEU A 122 14.91 35.82 -2.35
C LEU A 122 15.30 37.07 -3.17
N PRO A 123 16.39 37.77 -2.81
CA PRO A 123 16.92 38.88 -3.61
C PRO A 123 17.56 38.36 -4.91
N GLU A 124 17.64 39.20 -5.95
CA GLU A 124 18.28 38.84 -7.23
C GLU A 124 19.80 38.65 -7.08
N SER A 125 20.42 39.32 -6.13
CA SER A 125 21.83 39.13 -5.79
C SER A 125 22.18 37.71 -5.32
N ILE A 126 21.20 36.86 -4.98
CA ILE A 126 21.50 35.46 -4.61
C ILE A 126 22.26 34.73 -5.72
N GLY A 127 22.00 35.07 -6.99
CA GLY A 127 22.69 34.50 -8.15
C GLY A 127 24.18 34.87 -8.26
N ASN A 128 24.67 35.83 -7.47
CA ASN A 128 26.09 36.21 -7.45
C ASN A 128 26.95 35.24 -6.63
N LEU A 129 26.33 34.33 -5.87
CA LEU A 129 27.02 33.32 -5.05
C LEU A 129 27.56 32.17 -5.89
N SER A 130 28.41 32.47 -6.87
CA SER A 130 28.89 31.52 -7.88
C SER A 130 29.58 30.26 -7.34
N ASN A 131 30.11 30.30 -6.11
CA ASN A 131 30.74 29.15 -5.44
C ASN A 131 29.77 28.31 -4.58
N LEU A 132 28.48 28.63 -4.56
CA LEU A 132 27.51 27.94 -3.72
C LEU A 132 27.30 26.50 -4.20
N ILE A 133 27.46 25.56 -3.28
CA ILE A 133 27.33 24.10 -3.47
C ILE A 133 26.00 23.63 -2.90
N GLU A 134 25.62 24.14 -1.72
CA GLU A 134 24.36 23.79 -1.06
C GLU A 134 23.55 25.02 -0.66
N LEU A 135 22.27 24.99 -1.01
CA LEU A 135 21.28 25.98 -0.60
C LEU A 135 20.07 25.28 0.03
N ASN A 136 19.86 25.53 1.33
CA ASN A 136 18.69 25.03 2.04
C ASN A 136 17.70 26.15 2.38
N LEU A 137 16.50 26.05 1.82
CA LEU A 137 15.39 27.00 1.95
C LEU A 137 14.08 26.32 2.36
N GLU A 138 14.14 25.09 2.87
CA GLU A 138 12.96 24.32 3.25
C GLU A 138 12.15 25.01 4.37
N THR A 139 10.85 24.73 4.41
CA THR A 139 9.94 25.26 5.44
C THR A 139 10.02 26.79 5.55
N ASN A 140 9.66 27.47 4.47
CA ASN A 140 9.55 28.93 4.35
C ASN A 140 8.19 29.31 3.72
N GLN A 141 8.04 30.55 3.27
CA GLN A 141 6.83 31.07 2.63
C GLN A 141 7.11 31.54 1.20
N LEU A 142 8.10 30.94 0.53
CA LEU A 142 8.53 31.35 -0.81
C LEU A 142 7.40 31.09 -1.80
N THR A 143 7.05 32.12 -2.57
CA THR A 143 6.02 32.01 -3.63
C THR A 143 6.62 31.87 -5.02
N ASN A 144 7.83 32.39 -5.23
CA ASN A 144 8.59 32.33 -6.47
C ASN A 144 10.10 32.32 -6.16
N LEU A 145 10.91 31.91 -7.15
CA LEU A 145 12.37 32.00 -7.14
C LEU A 145 12.83 33.05 -8.16
N PRO A 146 13.90 33.81 -7.89
CA PRO A 146 14.45 34.78 -8.84
C PRO A 146 15.13 34.08 -10.02
N GLU A 147 15.12 34.70 -11.20
CA GLU A 147 15.77 34.14 -12.41
C GLU A 147 17.30 34.06 -12.26
N SER A 148 17.88 34.94 -11.45
CA SER A 148 19.31 34.88 -11.10
C SER A 148 19.72 33.60 -10.37
N LEU A 149 18.80 32.83 -9.79
CA LEU A 149 19.13 31.57 -9.12
C LEU A 149 19.81 30.58 -10.09
N GLY A 150 19.47 30.62 -11.38
CA GLY A 150 20.12 29.80 -12.40
C GLY A 150 21.60 30.10 -12.65
N ASN A 151 22.14 31.19 -12.10
CA ASN A 151 23.56 31.54 -12.22
C ASN A 151 24.46 30.74 -11.26
N LEU A 152 23.88 29.99 -10.32
CA LEU A 152 24.59 29.18 -9.32
C LEU A 152 25.16 27.90 -9.92
N SER A 153 26.08 28.04 -10.88
CA SER A 153 26.59 26.92 -11.69
C SER A 153 27.26 25.80 -10.90
N ASN A 154 27.76 26.05 -9.68
CA ASN A 154 28.35 25.03 -8.80
C ASN A 154 27.35 24.35 -7.85
N LEU A 155 26.07 24.75 -7.88
CA LEU A 155 25.07 24.26 -6.95
C LEU A 155 24.82 22.77 -7.20
N ASN A 156 25.01 21.97 -6.16
CA ASN A 156 24.85 20.53 -6.17
C ASN A 156 23.54 20.10 -5.52
N ARG A 157 23.17 20.74 -4.41
CA ARG A 157 21.97 20.42 -3.61
C ARG A 157 21.10 21.66 -3.39
N LEU A 158 19.82 21.55 -3.77
CA LEU A 158 18.81 22.58 -3.58
C LEU A 158 17.59 22.02 -2.87
N GLU A 159 17.33 22.53 -1.67
CA GLU A 159 16.22 22.10 -0.79
C GLU A 159 15.16 23.21 -0.69
N LEU A 160 13.96 22.95 -1.20
CA LEU A 160 12.87 23.93 -1.34
C LEU A 160 11.51 23.40 -0.87
N TRP A 161 11.48 22.25 -0.20
CA TRP A 161 10.24 21.62 0.24
C TRP A 161 9.52 22.41 1.35
N ASN A 162 8.21 22.17 1.50
CA ASN A 162 7.33 22.93 2.40
C ASN A 162 7.42 24.46 2.17
N ASN A 163 7.15 24.88 0.95
CA ASN A 163 7.02 26.30 0.57
C ASN A 163 5.66 26.53 -0.12
N GLN A 164 5.49 27.68 -0.76
CA GLN A 164 4.27 28.08 -1.47
C GLN A 164 4.56 28.33 -2.96
N LEU A 165 5.55 27.64 -3.53
CA LEU A 165 5.97 27.84 -4.92
C LEU A 165 4.86 27.39 -5.88
N ILE A 166 4.51 28.26 -6.82
CA ILE A 166 3.48 27.98 -7.84
C ILE A 166 4.12 27.58 -9.19
N THR A 167 5.30 28.13 -9.48
CA THR A 167 6.11 27.85 -10.68
C THR A 167 7.59 27.86 -10.34
N LEU A 168 8.42 27.39 -11.27
CA LEU A 168 9.88 27.49 -11.23
C LEU A 168 10.37 28.35 -12.41
N PRO A 169 11.42 29.17 -12.21
CA PRO A 169 11.99 29.99 -13.28
C PRO A 169 12.67 29.11 -14.33
N ASN A 170 12.66 29.55 -15.60
CA ASN A 170 13.27 28.78 -16.69
C ASN A 170 14.79 28.65 -16.51
N SER A 171 15.43 29.65 -15.91
CA SER A 171 16.86 29.63 -15.57
C SER A 171 17.27 28.49 -14.63
N LEU A 172 16.35 27.86 -13.91
CA LEU A 172 16.69 26.72 -13.03
C LEU A 172 17.36 25.57 -13.79
N GLY A 173 17.03 25.39 -15.07
CA GLY A 173 17.68 24.43 -15.96
C GLY A 173 19.17 24.68 -16.24
N ASN A 174 19.70 25.85 -15.86
CA ASN A 174 21.12 26.19 -16.04
C ASN A 174 22.02 25.61 -14.93
N LEU A 175 21.43 25.02 -13.87
CA LEU A 175 22.14 24.43 -12.74
C LEU A 175 22.76 23.07 -13.10
N SER A 176 23.69 23.07 -14.06
CA SER A 176 24.25 21.86 -14.67
C SER A 176 24.93 20.88 -13.71
N ASN A 177 25.38 21.33 -12.53
CA ASN A 177 26.00 20.48 -11.50
C ASN A 177 25.02 19.96 -10.43
N LEU A 178 23.72 20.29 -10.55
CA LEU A 178 22.72 19.91 -9.57
C LEU A 178 22.46 18.40 -9.62
N THR A 179 22.63 17.73 -8.49
CA THR A 179 22.40 16.28 -8.33
C THR A 179 21.12 15.99 -7.56
N ARG A 180 20.70 16.93 -6.68
CA ARG A 180 19.54 16.77 -5.81
C ARG A 180 18.67 18.02 -5.79
N LEU A 181 17.39 17.83 -6.13
CA LEU A 181 16.36 18.86 -6.10
C LEU A 181 15.13 18.37 -5.33
N GLU A 182 14.86 18.99 -4.18
CA GLU A 182 13.71 18.66 -3.32
C GLU A 182 12.66 19.79 -3.35
N LEU A 183 11.47 19.48 -3.84
CA LEU A 183 10.38 20.44 -4.12
C LEU A 183 9.02 19.98 -3.56
N TRP A 184 8.98 18.98 -2.68
CA TRP A 184 7.72 18.46 -2.18
C TRP A 184 6.95 19.43 -1.29
N ASN A 185 5.64 19.21 -1.20
CA ASN A 185 4.71 20.07 -0.47
C ASN A 185 4.86 21.55 -0.89
N ASN A 186 4.65 21.79 -2.17
CA ASN A 186 4.51 23.11 -2.77
C ASN A 186 3.16 23.20 -3.50
N GLN A 187 2.98 24.24 -4.31
CA GLN A 187 1.75 24.47 -5.08
C GLN A 187 2.05 24.45 -6.60
N LEU A 188 3.08 23.70 -7.01
CA LEU A 188 3.52 23.66 -8.41
C LEU A 188 2.42 23.07 -9.29
N THR A 189 2.04 23.80 -10.33
CA THR A 189 1.03 23.36 -11.32
C THR A 189 1.66 22.84 -12.61
N THR A 190 2.88 23.31 -12.92
CA THR A 190 3.67 22.94 -14.10
C THR A 190 5.16 22.97 -13.74
N LEU A 191 5.99 22.37 -14.61
CA LEU A 191 7.46 22.45 -14.56
C LEU A 191 7.97 23.04 -15.88
N PRO A 192 9.05 23.83 -15.86
CA PRO A 192 9.62 24.38 -17.08
C PRO A 192 10.35 23.29 -17.89
N GLU A 193 10.29 23.38 -19.23
CA GLU A 193 11.02 22.46 -20.15
C GLU A 193 12.54 22.51 -19.94
N SER A 194 13.06 23.62 -19.43
CA SER A 194 14.48 23.74 -19.11
C SER A 194 14.94 22.79 -18.02
N LEU A 195 14.03 22.23 -17.21
CA LEU A 195 14.39 21.29 -16.13
C LEU A 195 15.04 20.01 -16.67
N GLY A 196 14.75 19.61 -17.92
CA GLY A 196 15.43 18.49 -18.57
C GLY A 196 16.92 18.71 -18.86
N ASN A 197 17.41 19.96 -18.78
CA ASN A 197 18.83 20.28 -18.98
C ASN A 197 19.71 19.89 -17.78
N LEU A 198 19.11 19.49 -16.65
CA LEU A 198 19.82 19.08 -15.43
C LEU A 198 20.42 17.68 -15.57
N SER A 199 21.33 17.50 -16.53
CA SER A 199 21.89 16.20 -16.93
C SER A 199 22.58 15.42 -15.80
N ASN A 200 23.04 16.08 -14.73
CA ASN A 200 23.65 15.45 -13.55
C ASN A 200 22.64 15.13 -12.43
N LEU A 201 21.34 15.41 -12.62
CA LEU A 201 20.34 15.22 -11.59
C LEU A 201 20.13 13.72 -11.31
N ILE A 202 20.35 13.33 -10.05
CA ILE A 202 20.21 11.95 -9.57
C ILE A 202 18.86 11.77 -8.88
N ARG A 203 18.41 12.78 -8.14
CA ARG A 203 17.19 12.75 -7.34
C ARG A 203 16.34 13.99 -7.57
N LEU A 204 15.06 13.75 -7.90
CA LEU A 204 14.04 14.77 -8.05
C LEU A 204 12.81 14.39 -7.22
N HIS A 205 12.43 15.26 -6.28
CA HIS A 205 11.29 15.01 -5.41
C HIS A 205 10.22 16.09 -5.56
N LEU A 206 9.05 15.72 -6.08
CA LEU A 206 7.95 16.60 -6.48
C LEU A 206 6.60 16.22 -5.84
N SER A 207 6.60 15.31 -4.86
CA SER A 207 5.37 14.84 -4.23
C SER A 207 4.58 15.95 -3.51
N GLY A 208 3.27 15.82 -3.40
CA GLY A 208 2.42 16.81 -2.70
C GLY A 208 2.38 18.15 -3.41
N ASN A 209 2.24 18.14 -4.74
CA ASN A 209 2.07 19.33 -5.58
C ASN A 209 0.73 19.24 -6.34
N GLN A 210 0.51 20.13 -7.31
CA GLN A 210 -0.71 20.22 -8.12
C GLN A 210 -0.40 19.97 -9.61
N LEU A 211 0.63 19.17 -9.90
CA LEU A 211 1.09 18.93 -11.27
C LEU A 211 0.03 18.14 -12.04
N THR A 212 -0.40 18.69 -13.18
CA THR A 212 -1.35 18.03 -14.10
C THR A 212 -0.65 17.36 -15.27
N THR A 213 0.55 17.86 -15.62
CA THR A 213 1.42 17.34 -16.68
C THR A 213 2.88 17.47 -16.26
N LEU A 214 3.75 16.77 -16.99
CA LEU A 214 5.19 16.84 -16.87
C LEU A 214 5.78 17.18 -18.25
N PRO A 215 6.85 17.97 -18.35
CA PRO A 215 7.45 18.33 -19.63
C PRO A 215 8.16 17.12 -20.27
N GLU A 216 8.18 17.05 -21.61
CA GLU A 216 8.82 15.94 -22.33
C GLU A 216 10.33 15.91 -22.08
N SER A 217 10.96 17.06 -21.89
CA SER A 217 12.39 17.17 -21.53
C SER A 217 12.79 16.43 -20.24
N LEU A 218 11.87 16.11 -19.32
CA LEU A 218 12.23 15.31 -18.13
C LEU A 218 12.80 13.93 -18.49
N GLY A 219 12.46 13.38 -19.65
CA GLY A 219 13.03 12.12 -20.12
C GLY A 219 14.50 12.23 -20.53
N ASP A 220 15.06 13.44 -20.65
CA ASP A 220 16.47 13.67 -21.00
C ASP A 220 17.40 13.59 -19.77
N LEU A 221 16.83 13.47 -18.56
CA LEU A 221 17.57 13.30 -17.30
C LEU A 221 18.18 11.90 -17.17
N SER A 222 19.19 11.63 -17.99
CA SER A 222 19.79 10.29 -18.12
C SER A 222 20.41 9.72 -16.84
N ASN A 223 20.83 10.57 -15.90
CA ASN A 223 21.38 10.15 -14.60
C ASN A 223 20.34 10.03 -13.47
N LEU A 224 19.07 10.32 -13.75
CA LEU A 224 18.02 10.29 -12.74
C LEU A 224 17.76 8.86 -12.27
N THR A 225 17.94 8.62 -10.97
CA THR A 225 17.73 7.31 -10.34
C THR A 225 16.46 7.28 -9.51
N ARG A 226 16.07 8.41 -8.92
CA ARG A 226 14.92 8.54 -8.02
C ARG A 226 14.02 9.71 -8.42
N LEU A 227 12.76 9.40 -8.69
CA LEU A 227 11.72 10.37 -9.03
C LEU A 227 10.48 10.15 -8.16
N HIS A 228 10.15 11.14 -7.33
CA HIS A 228 8.97 11.08 -6.46
C HIS A 228 7.88 12.04 -6.94
N LEU A 229 6.71 11.52 -7.27
CA LEU A 229 5.56 12.25 -7.82
C LEU A 229 4.25 11.95 -7.07
N TRP A 230 4.33 11.35 -5.88
CA TRP A 230 3.17 10.98 -5.06
C TRP A 230 2.25 12.18 -4.80
N ASN A 231 0.93 11.97 -4.80
CA ASN A 231 -0.07 12.99 -4.48
C ASN A 231 0.06 14.24 -5.38
N ASN A 232 -0.22 14.03 -6.66
CA ASN A 232 -0.32 15.06 -7.71
C ASN A 232 -1.62 14.83 -8.52
N GLN A 233 -1.79 15.54 -9.63
CA GLN A 233 -2.99 15.45 -10.49
C GLN A 233 -2.65 14.91 -11.89
N LEU A 234 -1.60 14.08 -11.99
CA LEU A 234 -1.13 13.56 -13.26
C LEU A 234 -2.13 12.55 -13.84
N THR A 235 -2.55 12.80 -15.07
CA THR A 235 -3.36 11.85 -15.87
C THR A 235 -2.53 11.09 -16.89
N THR A 236 -1.38 11.64 -17.28
CA THR A 236 -0.42 11.01 -18.19
C THR A 236 1.02 11.22 -17.72
N LEU A 237 1.92 10.33 -18.13
CA LEU A 237 3.36 10.56 -18.12
C LEU A 237 3.88 10.87 -19.53
N PRO A 238 5.00 11.60 -19.68
CA PRO A 238 5.64 11.88 -20.97
C PRO A 238 6.17 10.62 -21.65
N GLU A 239 6.14 10.58 -22.99
CA GLU A 239 6.68 9.44 -23.74
C GLU A 239 8.20 9.33 -23.61
N SER A 240 8.86 10.46 -23.40
CA SER A 240 10.29 10.53 -23.11
C SER A 240 10.73 9.74 -21.87
N PHE A 241 9.82 9.38 -20.95
CA PHE A 241 10.15 8.54 -19.78
C PHE A 241 10.73 7.17 -20.18
N GLY A 242 10.47 6.71 -21.41
CA GLY A 242 11.16 5.55 -21.97
C GLY A 242 12.70 5.70 -22.04
N ASN A 243 13.24 6.92 -22.05
CA ASN A 243 14.67 7.22 -22.13
C ASN A 243 15.39 7.13 -20.77
N LEU A 244 14.66 7.15 -19.64
CA LEU A 244 15.21 7.19 -18.29
C LEU A 244 15.84 5.86 -17.88
N SER A 245 16.98 5.52 -18.48
CA SER A 245 17.63 4.21 -18.36
C SER A 245 18.05 3.87 -16.92
N ASN A 246 18.51 4.87 -16.16
CA ASN A 246 18.99 4.71 -14.78
C ASN A 246 17.90 4.84 -13.70
N LEU A 247 16.65 5.14 -14.09
CA LEU A 247 15.56 5.31 -13.12
C LEU A 247 15.17 3.97 -12.51
N THR A 248 15.34 3.85 -11.20
CA THR A 248 15.07 2.64 -10.42
C THR A 248 13.94 2.83 -9.41
N GLN A 249 13.71 4.07 -8.95
CA GLN A 249 12.64 4.40 -8.01
C GLN A 249 11.71 5.46 -8.60
N LEU A 250 10.43 5.09 -8.76
CA LEU A 250 9.39 5.97 -9.30
C LEU A 250 8.12 5.83 -8.45
N GLU A 251 7.78 6.89 -7.72
CA GLU A 251 6.58 6.93 -6.88
C GLU A 251 5.46 7.73 -7.54
N LEU A 252 4.35 7.06 -7.90
CA LEU A 252 3.22 7.65 -8.66
C LEU A 252 1.88 7.55 -7.92
N SER A 253 1.86 6.96 -6.72
CA SER A 253 0.64 6.74 -5.94
C SER A 253 -0.13 8.06 -5.71
N GLU A 254 -1.46 7.99 -5.55
CA GLU A 254 -2.33 9.16 -5.44
C GLU A 254 -2.25 10.12 -6.65
N ASN A 255 -2.21 9.56 -7.87
CA ASN A 255 -2.42 10.29 -9.13
C ASN A 255 -3.54 9.63 -9.95
N PRO A 256 -4.38 10.40 -10.67
CA PRO A 256 -5.43 9.87 -11.54
C PRO A 256 -4.87 9.40 -12.91
N LEU A 257 -3.80 8.60 -12.91
CA LEU A 257 -3.13 8.16 -14.13
C LEU A 257 -4.03 7.29 -15.02
N VAL A 258 -4.10 7.68 -16.29
CA VAL A 258 -4.77 6.98 -17.38
C VAL A 258 -3.73 6.37 -18.33
N VAL A 259 -2.62 7.08 -18.57
CA VAL A 259 -1.52 6.66 -19.45
C VAL A 259 -0.18 6.80 -18.70
N PRO A 260 0.57 5.72 -18.45
CA PRO A 260 0.28 4.35 -18.87
C PRO A 260 -0.90 3.74 -18.08
N PRO A 261 -1.52 2.66 -18.59
CA PRO A 261 -2.61 2.00 -17.89
C PRO A 261 -2.18 1.59 -16.46
N PRO A 262 -3.08 1.61 -15.45
CA PRO A 262 -2.77 1.22 -14.08
C PRO A 262 -2.18 -0.19 -13.95
N GLU A 263 -2.50 -1.09 -14.87
CA GLU A 263 -1.90 -2.43 -14.96
C GLU A 263 -0.40 -2.34 -15.21
N VAL A 264 0.05 -1.45 -16.10
CA VAL A 264 1.47 -1.18 -16.35
C VAL A 264 2.11 -0.48 -15.14
N VAL A 265 1.43 0.50 -14.55
CA VAL A 265 1.93 1.22 -13.36
C VAL A 265 2.16 0.26 -12.19
N SER A 266 1.22 -0.66 -11.95
CA SER A 266 1.28 -1.62 -10.84
C SER A 266 2.46 -2.59 -10.90
N LYS A 267 3.12 -2.71 -12.06
CA LYS A 267 4.30 -3.56 -12.25
C LYS A 267 5.62 -2.81 -12.02
N GLY A 268 5.58 -1.49 -11.81
CA GLY A 268 6.74 -0.69 -11.46
C GLY A 268 7.44 -0.01 -12.65
N VAL A 269 8.58 0.59 -12.35
CA VAL A 269 9.28 1.53 -13.25
C VAL A 269 9.70 0.92 -14.59
N ASP A 270 10.16 -0.32 -14.59
CA ASP A 270 10.64 -0.96 -15.82
C ASP A 270 9.50 -1.20 -16.81
N ALA A 271 8.34 -1.64 -16.32
CA ALA A 271 7.15 -1.82 -17.14
C ALA A 271 6.67 -0.50 -17.78
N ILE A 272 6.75 0.61 -17.03
CA ILE A 272 6.43 1.96 -17.53
C ILE A 272 7.41 2.39 -18.61
N LYS A 273 8.72 2.26 -18.37
CA LYS A 273 9.77 2.60 -19.35
C LYS A 273 9.59 1.80 -20.63
N GLN A 274 9.32 0.50 -20.52
CA GLN A 274 9.11 -0.39 -21.66
C GLN A 274 7.89 -0.02 -22.48
N TYR A 275 6.76 0.26 -21.82
CA TYR A 275 5.53 0.70 -22.47
C TYR A 275 5.77 1.95 -23.35
N PHE A 276 6.44 2.98 -22.82
CA PHE A 276 6.74 4.19 -23.59
C PHE A 276 7.78 3.98 -24.69
N ARG A 277 8.79 3.12 -24.47
CA ARG A 277 9.73 2.74 -25.55
C ARG A 277 9.03 2.10 -26.75
N GLN A 278 8.07 1.21 -26.49
CA GLN A 278 7.29 0.55 -27.55
C GLN A 278 6.35 1.52 -28.26
N LEU A 279 5.65 2.38 -27.52
CA LEU A 279 4.81 3.44 -28.11
C LEU A 279 5.60 4.30 -29.10
N ARG A 280 6.81 4.72 -28.74
CA ARG A 280 7.67 5.55 -29.61
C ARG A 280 8.20 4.77 -30.82
N LYS A 281 8.61 3.52 -30.62
CA LYS A 281 9.21 2.68 -31.68
C LYS A 281 8.19 2.22 -32.72
N GLU A 282 6.98 1.88 -32.29
CA GLU A 282 6.01 1.14 -33.10
C GLU A 282 4.78 1.97 -33.47
N GLY A 283 4.59 3.10 -32.78
CA GLY A 283 3.47 4.00 -32.93
C GLY A 283 2.27 3.62 -32.06
N LYS A 284 1.27 4.51 -32.11
CA LYS A 284 0.07 4.45 -31.28
C LYS A 284 -1.09 3.78 -32.00
N ASP A 285 -1.90 3.04 -31.25
CA ASP A 285 -3.23 2.58 -31.60
C ASP A 285 -4.18 2.79 -30.41
N TYR A 286 -5.47 2.54 -30.59
CA TYR A 286 -6.50 2.80 -29.59
C TYR A 286 -7.38 1.57 -29.37
N ILE A 287 -7.79 1.35 -28.11
CA ILE A 287 -8.71 0.27 -27.77
C ILE A 287 -10.17 0.76 -27.77
N TYR A 288 -10.99 0.16 -28.62
CA TYR A 288 -12.44 0.43 -28.70
C TYR A 288 -13.24 -0.84 -28.39
N GLU A 289 -12.92 -1.43 -27.24
CA GLU A 289 -13.50 -2.69 -26.82
C GLU A 289 -13.89 -2.64 -25.35
N ALA A 290 -14.89 -3.43 -24.98
CA ALA A 290 -15.35 -3.48 -23.60
C ALA A 290 -15.92 -4.85 -23.22
N LYS A 291 -16.00 -5.08 -21.91
CA LYS A 291 -16.65 -6.24 -21.31
C LYS A 291 -17.99 -5.83 -20.69
N LEU A 292 -19.06 -6.54 -21.05
CA LEU A 292 -20.40 -6.40 -20.45
C LEU A 292 -20.71 -7.65 -19.64
N LEU A 293 -20.86 -7.53 -18.32
CA LEU A 293 -21.20 -8.66 -17.46
C LEU A 293 -22.69 -8.58 -17.10
N ILE A 294 -23.43 -9.64 -17.41
CA ILE A 294 -24.85 -9.77 -17.07
C ILE A 294 -24.95 -10.73 -15.88
N VAL A 295 -25.39 -10.19 -14.73
CA VAL A 295 -25.50 -10.90 -13.46
C VAL A 295 -26.94 -10.85 -12.95
N GLY A 296 -27.28 -11.73 -12.02
CA GLY A 296 -28.60 -11.81 -11.42
C GLY A 296 -29.08 -13.24 -11.20
N GLU A 297 -30.28 -13.37 -10.65
CA GLU A 297 -30.81 -14.66 -10.19
C GLU A 297 -31.03 -15.67 -11.32
N ALA A 298 -31.03 -16.96 -10.96
CA ALA A 298 -31.38 -18.03 -11.88
C ALA A 298 -32.79 -17.82 -12.47
N GLY A 299 -32.88 -17.81 -13.80
CA GLY A 299 -34.13 -17.60 -14.53
C GLY A 299 -34.58 -16.13 -14.68
N ALA A 300 -33.78 -15.15 -14.27
CA ALA A 300 -34.14 -13.73 -14.38
C ALA A 300 -34.27 -13.19 -15.83
N GLY A 301 -33.77 -13.94 -16.82
CA GLY A 301 -33.79 -13.58 -18.25
C GLY A 301 -32.48 -13.00 -18.76
N LYS A 302 -31.35 -13.36 -18.15
CA LYS A 302 -30.00 -12.87 -18.50
C LYS A 302 -29.58 -13.29 -19.92
N THR A 303 -29.64 -14.58 -20.22
CA THR A 303 -29.40 -15.15 -21.55
C THR A 303 -30.34 -14.57 -22.60
N SER A 304 -31.61 -14.39 -22.24
CA SER A 304 -32.61 -13.77 -23.11
C SER A 304 -32.23 -12.33 -23.45
N LEU A 305 -31.80 -11.54 -22.46
CA LEU A 305 -31.32 -10.18 -22.67
C LEU A 305 -30.03 -10.17 -23.52
N ALA A 306 -29.06 -11.02 -23.22
CA ALA A 306 -27.78 -11.10 -23.94
C ALA A 306 -28.01 -11.36 -25.45
N LYS A 307 -28.85 -12.34 -25.79
CA LYS A 307 -29.22 -12.65 -27.18
C LYS A 307 -30.00 -11.54 -27.86
N LYS A 308 -30.89 -10.83 -27.12
CA LYS A 308 -31.65 -9.67 -27.62
C LYS A 308 -30.77 -8.44 -27.88
N ILE A 309 -29.70 -8.25 -27.10
CA ILE A 309 -28.70 -7.19 -27.34
C ILE A 309 -27.95 -7.48 -28.64
N GLN A 310 -27.51 -8.72 -28.85
CA GLN A 310 -26.82 -9.13 -30.08
C GLN A 310 -27.74 -9.06 -31.30
N ASN A 311 -28.97 -9.56 -31.18
CA ASN A 311 -29.97 -9.56 -32.24
C ASN A 311 -31.36 -9.19 -31.66
N PRO A 312 -31.82 -7.95 -31.86
CA PRO A 312 -33.14 -7.49 -31.38
C PRO A 312 -34.33 -8.30 -31.91
N GLN A 313 -34.16 -9.01 -33.04
CA GLN A 313 -35.18 -9.87 -33.65
C GLN A 313 -35.19 -11.30 -33.10
N TYR A 314 -34.34 -11.63 -32.13
CA TYR A 314 -34.30 -12.96 -31.52
C TYR A 314 -35.64 -13.31 -30.85
N GLN A 315 -36.18 -14.48 -31.22
CA GLN A 315 -37.41 -15.03 -30.65
C GLN A 315 -37.11 -15.86 -29.40
N LEU A 316 -37.81 -15.56 -28.30
CA LEU A 316 -37.64 -16.27 -27.03
C LEU A 316 -38.17 -17.70 -27.15
N GLN A 317 -37.44 -18.65 -26.56
CA GLN A 317 -37.85 -20.05 -26.48
C GLN A 317 -38.42 -20.33 -25.07
N ASP A 318 -39.62 -20.90 -24.99
CA ASP A 318 -40.35 -21.09 -23.72
C ASP A 318 -39.71 -22.13 -22.77
N ASN A 319 -38.83 -23.01 -23.28
CA ASN A 319 -38.17 -24.10 -22.54
C ASN A 319 -36.63 -24.00 -22.53
N GLN A 320 -36.08 -22.79 -22.44
CA GLN A 320 -34.61 -22.68 -22.24
C GLN A 320 -34.22 -23.17 -20.85
N ALA A 321 -33.39 -24.22 -20.81
CA ALA A 321 -32.68 -24.62 -19.60
C ALA A 321 -31.89 -23.41 -19.05
N SER A 322 -31.78 -23.30 -17.73
CA SER A 322 -30.94 -22.27 -17.12
C SER A 322 -29.49 -22.45 -17.58
N THR A 323 -28.81 -21.38 -17.97
CA THR A 323 -27.38 -21.43 -18.28
C THR A 323 -26.61 -22.06 -17.13
N GLU A 324 -25.91 -23.14 -17.46
CA GLU A 324 -24.93 -23.81 -16.61
C GLU A 324 -23.58 -23.16 -16.94
N GLY A 325 -22.94 -22.53 -15.95
CA GLY A 325 -21.66 -21.87 -16.18
C GLY A 325 -21.69 -20.46 -16.77
N ILE A 326 -20.88 -20.17 -17.80
CA ILE A 326 -20.70 -18.82 -18.40
C ILE A 326 -20.74 -18.91 -19.92
N ASP A 327 -21.64 -18.15 -20.56
CA ASP A 327 -21.65 -17.97 -22.01
C ASP A 327 -21.04 -16.61 -22.40
N VAL A 328 -20.14 -16.59 -23.40
CA VAL A 328 -19.58 -15.33 -23.95
C VAL A 328 -20.14 -15.06 -25.35
N ILE A 329 -20.88 -13.97 -25.49
CA ILE A 329 -21.49 -13.53 -26.75
C ILE A 329 -20.73 -12.30 -27.29
N LYS A 330 -20.26 -12.38 -28.54
CA LYS A 330 -19.63 -11.24 -29.23
C LYS A 330 -20.69 -10.34 -29.86
N TRP A 331 -20.61 -9.05 -29.57
CA TRP A 331 -21.46 -8.01 -30.15
C TRP A 331 -20.59 -6.85 -30.65
N SER A 332 -20.87 -6.35 -31.85
CA SER A 332 -20.19 -5.17 -32.39
C SER A 332 -21.18 -4.16 -32.95
N PHE A 333 -20.77 -2.90 -33.00
CA PHE A 333 -21.53 -1.81 -33.62
C PHE A 333 -20.57 -0.74 -34.19
N PRO A 334 -20.98 -0.01 -35.24
CA PRO A 334 -20.11 0.99 -35.88
C PRO A 334 -19.89 2.21 -34.98
N LEU A 335 -18.66 2.76 -35.01
CA LEU A 335 -18.36 4.08 -34.46
C LEU A 335 -18.70 5.13 -35.53
N LEU A 336 -19.62 6.05 -35.22
CA LEU A 336 -20.12 7.08 -36.17
C LEU A 336 -19.01 7.93 -36.80
N ASP A 337 -17.83 8.02 -36.17
CA ASP A 337 -16.72 8.90 -36.57
C ASP A 337 -15.47 8.13 -37.05
N LYS A 338 -15.49 6.80 -37.15
CA LYS A 338 -14.32 5.98 -37.54
C LYS A 338 -14.74 4.75 -38.37
N GLU A 339 -13.91 4.32 -39.32
CA GLU A 339 -14.07 3.03 -40.04
C GLU A 339 -13.85 1.78 -39.16
N GLN A 340 -13.71 1.95 -37.84
CA GLN A 340 -13.54 0.86 -36.88
C GLN A 340 -14.87 0.51 -36.19
N GLU A 341 -15.12 -0.79 -36.02
CA GLU A 341 -16.21 -1.30 -35.18
C GLU A 341 -15.82 -1.28 -33.70
N PHE A 342 -16.77 -0.93 -32.84
CA PHE A 342 -16.65 -1.13 -31.40
C PHE A 342 -16.99 -2.57 -31.06
N LYS A 343 -16.12 -3.28 -30.33
CA LYS A 343 -16.37 -4.69 -29.94
C LYS A 343 -16.77 -4.82 -28.47
N VAL A 344 -17.72 -5.68 -28.18
CA VAL A 344 -18.19 -5.98 -26.83
C VAL A 344 -18.23 -7.48 -26.62
N ASN A 345 -17.58 -7.94 -25.56
CA ASN A 345 -17.72 -9.31 -25.06
C ASN A 345 -18.77 -9.31 -23.95
N ILE A 346 -19.92 -9.93 -24.22
CA ILE A 346 -21.03 -10.06 -23.27
C ILE A 346 -20.89 -11.38 -22.52
N TRP A 347 -20.69 -11.31 -21.21
CA TRP A 347 -20.55 -12.45 -20.32
C TRP A 347 -21.88 -12.70 -19.60
N ASP A 348 -22.55 -13.80 -19.94
CA ASP A 348 -23.79 -14.25 -19.31
C ASP A 348 -23.48 -15.28 -18.23
N PHE A 349 -23.63 -14.87 -16.96
CA PHE A 349 -23.31 -15.73 -15.82
C PHE A 349 -24.49 -16.62 -15.43
N GLY A 350 -24.25 -17.90 -15.17
CA GLY A 350 -25.21 -18.80 -14.55
C GLY A 350 -25.70 -18.25 -13.20
N GLY A 351 -26.99 -18.30 -12.93
CA GLY A 351 -27.56 -17.70 -11.71
C GLY A 351 -27.53 -18.58 -10.46
N GLN A 352 -26.83 -19.72 -10.48
CA GLN A 352 -26.91 -20.74 -9.43
C GLN A 352 -25.99 -20.44 -8.25
N ALA A 353 -26.44 -20.77 -7.04
CA ALA A 353 -25.74 -20.42 -5.80
C ALA A 353 -24.38 -21.11 -5.63
N ILE A 354 -24.18 -22.28 -6.24
CA ILE A 354 -22.95 -23.07 -6.19
C ILE A 354 -21.78 -22.31 -6.84
N TYR A 355 -22.07 -21.43 -7.81
CA TYR A 355 -21.08 -20.73 -8.61
C TYR A 355 -20.70 -19.35 -8.06
N HIS A 356 -21.30 -18.90 -6.97
CA HIS A 356 -20.96 -17.61 -6.37
C HIS A 356 -19.46 -17.49 -6.04
N ALA A 357 -18.85 -18.58 -5.59
CA ALA A 357 -17.41 -18.64 -5.33
C ALA A 357 -16.57 -18.75 -6.61
N THR A 358 -17.11 -19.22 -7.74
CA THR A 358 -16.36 -19.29 -9.01
C THR A 358 -16.46 -17.98 -9.79
N HIS A 359 -17.61 -17.30 -9.76
CA HIS A 359 -17.82 -16.05 -10.48
C HIS A 359 -16.89 -14.92 -10.04
N GLN A 360 -16.51 -14.88 -8.77
CA GLN A 360 -15.57 -13.87 -8.26
C GLN A 360 -14.24 -13.82 -9.03
N PHE A 361 -13.82 -14.93 -9.66
CA PHE A 361 -12.59 -14.98 -10.46
C PHE A 361 -12.74 -14.35 -11.86
N PHE A 362 -13.97 -14.16 -12.33
CA PHE A 362 -14.29 -13.65 -13.67
C PHE A 362 -14.90 -12.24 -13.63
N LEU A 363 -15.28 -11.76 -12.44
CA LEU A 363 -15.63 -10.37 -12.20
C LEU A 363 -14.35 -9.53 -12.25
N SER A 364 -14.31 -8.59 -13.19
CA SER A 364 -13.14 -7.77 -13.46
C SER A 364 -13.48 -6.28 -13.40
N LYS A 365 -12.46 -5.45 -13.25
CA LYS A 365 -12.59 -3.99 -13.35
C LYS A 365 -12.92 -3.59 -14.79
N ARG A 366 -13.12 -2.28 -15.02
CA ARG A 366 -13.21 -1.68 -16.36
C ARG A 366 -14.29 -2.34 -17.24
N SER A 367 -15.37 -2.79 -16.62
CA SER A 367 -16.44 -3.50 -17.29
C SER A 367 -17.77 -2.78 -17.07
N LEU A 368 -18.77 -2.99 -17.91
CA LEU A 368 -20.14 -2.56 -17.59
C LEU A 368 -20.88 -3.73 -16.93
N TYR A 369 -21.49 -3.49 -15.78
CA TYR A 369 -22.32 -4.48 -15.10
C TYR A 369 -23.79 -4.24 -15.37
N THR A 370 -24.52 -5.32 -15.63
CA THR A 370 -25.97 -5.32 -15.79
C THR A 370 -26.59 -6.33 -14.84
N LEU A 371 -27.33 -5.86 -13.84
CA LEU A 371 -28.08 -6.69 -12.91
C LEU A 371 -29.51 -6.88 -13.42
N VAL A 372 -29.87 -8.11 -13.81
CA VAL A 372 -31.22 -8.43 -14.28
C VAL A 372 -32.07 -8.95 -13.13
N ALA A 373 -33.20 -8.29 -12.88
CA ALA A 373 -34.16 -8.62 -11.83
C ALA A 373 -35.46 -9.19 -12.42
N ASP A 374 -35.92 -10.34 -11.94
CA ASP A 374 -37.27 -10.89 -12.23
C ASP A 374 -38.28 -10.28 -11.26
N SER A 375 -39.52 -10.05 -11.73
CA SER A 375 -40.63 -9.53 -10.93
C SER A 375 -41.45 -10.61 -10.22
N ARG A 376 -41.15 -11.90 -10.40
CA ARG A 376 -41.96 -13.02 -9.87
C ARG A 376 -41.51 -13.62 -8.53
N LYS A 377 -40.29 -13.36 -8.05
CA LYS A 377 -39.73 -13.96 -6.82
C LYS A 377 -39.52 -12.88 -5.75
N GLN A 378 -40.01 -13.11 -4.54
CA GLN A 378 -39.62 -12.32 -3.37
C GLN A 378 -38.18 -12.66 -3.00
N ASP A 379 -37.35 -11.62 -2.90
CA ASP A 379 -35.88 -11.63 -2.97
C ASP A 379 -35.15 -12.57 -2.00
N THR A 380 -34.19 -13.35 -2.52
CA THR A 380 -33.08 -13.87 -1.69
C THR A 380 -31.70 -13.46 -2.23
N ASP A 381 -31.49 -13.35 -3.56
CA ASP A 381 -30.15 -13.12 -4.12
C ASP A 381 -29.97 -11.77 -4.85
N PHE A 382 -31.02 -10.97 -5.09
CA PHE A 382 -30.88 -9.63 -5.72
C PHE A 382 -29.88 -8.70 -5.00
N TYR A 383 -30.07 -8.49 -3.68
CA TYR A 383 -29.16 -7.67 -2.88
C TYR A 383 -27.77 -8.30 -2.74
N TYR A 384 -27.69 -9.63 -2.79
CA TYR A 384 -26.42 -10.33 -2.80
C TYR A 384 -25.61 -9.93 -4.03
N TRP A 385 -26.20 -10.00 -5.23
CA TRP A 385 -25.51 -9.62 -6.47
C TRP A 385 -25.10 -8.15 -6.50
N LEU A 386 -25.96 -7.27 -5.99
CA LEU A 386 -25.66 -5.84 -5.92
C LEU A 386 -24.42 -5.55 -5.03
N ASN A 387 -24.34 -6.20 -3.87
CA ASN A 387 -23.17 -6.10 -3.00
C ASN A 387 -21.92 -6.76 -3.61
N ILE A 388 -22.05 -7.93 -4.26
CA ILE A 388 -20.93 -8.58 -4.94
C ILE A 388 -20.33 -7.69 -6.02
N VAL A 389 -21.18 -7.07 -6.86
CA VAL A 389 -20.71 -6.13 -7.88
C VAL A 389 -20.03 -4.94 -7.22
N ASP A 390 -20.59 -4.34 -6.18
CA ASP A 390 -19.94 -3.23 -5.45
C ASP A 390 -18.54 -3.59 -4.94
N LYS A 391 -18.39 -4.78 -4.34
CA LYS A 391 -17.12 -5.21 -3.72
C LYS A 391 -16.06 -5.69 -4.72
N LEU A 392 -16.46 -6.27 -5.85
CA LEU A 392 -15.53 -6.89 -6.81
C LEU A 392 -15.31 -6.08 -8.09
N SER A 393 -16.22 -5.16 -8.44
CA SER A 393 -16.14 -4.41 -9.70
C SER A 393 -15.22 -3.17 -9.66
N ASP A 394 -14.72 -2.80 -8.49
CA ASP A 394 -13.89 -1.60 -8.27
C ASP A 394 -14.54 -0.30 -8.80
N ASN A 395 -15.82 -0.08 -8.47
CA ASN A 395 -16.64 1.07 -8.89
C ASN A 395 -16.94 1.12 -10.40
N SER A 396 -16.87 -0.02 -11.10
CA SER A 396 -17.33 -0.11 -12.48
C SER A 396 -18.83 0.19 -12.60
N PRO A 397 -19.29 0.86 -13.68
CA PRO A 397 -20.67 1.28 -13.82
C PRO A 397 -21.64 0.10 -13.78
N LEU A 398 -22.77 0.29 -13.10
CA LEU A 398 -23.83 -0.72 -12.94
C LEU A 398 -25.16 -0.20 -13.46
N LEU A 399 -25.86 -1.04 -14.23
CA LEU A 399 -27.25 -0.85 -14.67
C LEU A 399 -28.15 -1.92 -14.05
N ILE A 400 -29.32 -1.53 -13.56
CA ILE A 400 -30.35 -2.46 -13.10
C ILE A 400 -31.43 -2.57 -14.17
N ILE A 401 -31.69 -3.78 -14.65
CA ILE A 401 -32.72 -4.07 -15.64
C ILE A 401 -33.83 -4.89 -15.02
N LYS A 402 -35.01 -4.29 -14.90
CA LYS A 402 -36.24 -4.89 -14.38
C LYS A 402 -36.94 -5.61 -15.52
N ASN A 403 -36.86 -6.94 -15.54
CA ASN A 403 -37.52 -7.77 -16.56
C ASN A 403 -38.99 -8.04 -16.14
N GLU A 404 -39.91 -7.26 -16.71
CA GLU A 404 -41.35 -7.29 -16.43
C GLU A 404 -42.04 -8.41 -17.20
N LYS A 405 -41.87 -9.65 -16.73
CA LYS A 405 -42.60 -10.81 -17.28
C LYS A 405 -44.10 -10.65 -17.02
N GLN A 406 -44.92 -10.83 -18.05
CA GLN A 406 -46.38 -10.68 -18.00
C GLN A 406 -46.82 -9.28 -17.50
N ASP A 407 -46.03 -8.23 -17.78
CA ASP A 407 -46.28 -6.83 -17.38
C ASP A 407 -46.43 -6.61 -15.86
N ARG A 408 -45.94 -7.55 -15.04
CA ARG A 408 -45.80 -7.34 -13.61
C ARG A 408 -44.59 -6.46 -13.34
N ARG A 409 -44.84 -5.27 -12.78
CA ARG A 409 -43.81 -4.31 -12.40
C ARG A 409 -43.17 -4.71 -11.08
N ARG A 410 -41.85 -4.56 -11.00
CA ARG A 410 -41.09 -4.65 -9.75
C ARG A 410 -40.79 -3.24 -9.26
N GLU A 411 -41.27 -2.88 -8.08
CA GLU A 411 -40.87 -1.62 -7.44
C GLU A 411 -39.53 -1.83 -6.72
N ILE A 412 -38.57 -0.97 -7.05
CA ILE A 412 -37.25 -0.91 -6.40
C ILE A 412 -37.10 0.52 -5.91
N ASN A 413 -36.71 0.72 -4.66
CA ASN A 413 -36.45 2.05 -4.12
C ASN A 413 -35.12 2.58 -4.67
N GLU A 414 -35.17 3.18 -5.86
CA GLU A 414 -33.98 3.65 -6.58
C GLU A 414 -33.21 4.74 -5.80
N ASN A 415 -33.91 5.59 -5.05
CA ASN A 415 -33.29 6.65 -4.25
C ASN A 415 -32.44 6.07 -3.12
N ALA A 416 -32.94 5.06 -2.42
CA ALA A 416 -32.17 4.37 -1.38
C ALA A 416 -30.94 3.66 -1.97
N LEU A 417 -31.09 3.00 -3.12
CA LEU A 417 -29.99 2.30 -3.76
C LEU A 417 -28.90 3.25 -4.27
N ARG A 418 -29.24 4.39 -4.85
CA ARG A 418 -28.25 5.38 -5.32
C ARG A 418 -27.44 5.99 -4.18
N GLY A 419 -28.02 6.11 -2.98
CA GLY A 419 -27.27 6.54 -1.79
C GLY A 419 -26.27 5.50 -1.29
N GLN A 420 -26.53 4.22 -1.51
CA GLN A 420 -25.67 3.11 -1.07
C GLN A 420 -24.63 2.68 -2.12
N PHE A 421 -24.99 2.73 -3.41
CA PHE A 421 -24.18 2.22 -4.52
C PHE A 421 -23.82 3.36 -5.48
N THR A 422 -22.64 3.96 -5.30
CA THR A 422 -22.17 5.11 -6.09
C THR A 422 -21.92 4.79 -7.57
N ASN A 423 -21.74 3.50 -7.89
CA ASN A 423 -21.54 3.02 -9.25
C ASN A 423 -22.86 2.74 -10.01
N LEU A 424 -24.01 2.76 -9.34
CA LEU A 424 -25.32 2.59 -9.97
C LEU A 424 -25.64 3.81 -10.84
N LYS A 425 -25.72 3.61 -12.17
CA LYS A 425 -25.98 4.69 -13.13
C LYS A 425 -27.45 4.81 -13.51
N ASN A 426 -28.08 3.70 -13.87
CA ASN A 426 -29.47 3.69 -14.34
C ASN A 426 -30.22 2.47 -13.82
N THR A 427 -31.53 2.63 -13.64
CA THR A 427 -32.49 1.56 -13.40
C THR A 427 -33.56 1.65 -14.48
N MET A 428 -33.79 0.57 -15.21
CA MET A 428 -34.63 0.58 -16.41
C MET A 428 -35.54 -0.65 -16.43
N ALA A 429 -36.68 -0.56 -17.10
CA ALA A 429 -37.66 -1.65 -17.18
C ALA A 429 -37.78 -2.14 -18.62
N THR A 430 -37.93 -3.44 -18.80
CA THR A 430 -38.15 -4.03 -20.11
C THR A 430 -39.10 -5.22 -20.04
N ASN A 431 -39.82 -5.44 -21.13
CA ASN A 431 -40.51 -6.68 -21.38
C ASN A 431 -39.82 -7.35 -22.58
N LEU A 432 -38.97 -8.35 -22.29
CA LEU A 432 -38.19 -9.05 -23.33
C LEU A 432 -39.08 -9.78 -24.35
N LYS A 433 -40.34 -10.07 -24.04
CA LYS A 433 -41.28 -10.70 -24.99
C LYS A 433 -41.76 -9.71 -26.05
N THR A 434 -42.06 -8.48 -25.65
CA THR A 434 -42.58 -7.42 -26.54
C THR A 434 -41.51 -6.46 -27.05
N ASN A 435 -40.26 -6.60 -26.60
CA ASN A 435 -39.16 -5.64 -26.82
C ASN A 435 -39.40 -4.23 -26.26
N ARG A 436 -40.41 -4.04 -25.40
CA ARG A 436 -40.66 -2.75 -24.73
C ARG A 436 -39.42 -2.36 -23.90
N GLY A 437 -38.90 -1.15 -24.11
CA GLY A 437 -37.73 -0.61 -23.39
C GLY A 437 -36.38 -1.20 -23.81
N LEU A 438 -36.32 -2.15 -24.76
CA LEU A 438 -35.06 -2.77 -25.18
C LEU A 438 -34.14 -1.78 -25.92
N ALA A 439 -34.69 -0.88 -26.74
CA ALA A 439 -33.91 0.12 -27.45
C ALA A 439 -33.19 1.08 -26.47
N GLU A 440 -33.92 1.61 -25.49
CA GLU A 440 -33.38 2.45 -24.41
C GLU A 440 -32.28 1.72 -23.61
N ILE A 441 -32.45 0.40 -23.39
CA ILE A 441 -31.41 -0.43 -22.77
C ILE A 441 -30.14 -0.48 -23.61
N ILE A 442 -30.27 -0.76 -24.91
CA ILE A 442 -29.12 -0.85 -25.81
C ILE A 442 -28.41 0.50 -25.88
N ASP A 443 -29.14 1.60 -26.00
CA ASP A 443 -28.56 2.95 -26.04
C ASP A 443 -27.80 3.29 -24.75
N ALA A 444 -28.39 2.97 -23.58
CA ALA A 444 -27.72 3.17 -22.29
C ALA A 444 -26.46 2.29 -22.16
N ILE A 445 -26.52 1.03 -22.60
CA ILE A 445 -25.36 0.13 -22.60
C ILE A 445 -24.25 0.71 -23.49
N GLN A 446 -24.57 1.14 -24.72
CA GLN A 446 -23.60 1.74 -25.64
C GLN A 446 -22.96 3.01 -25.04
N TYR A 447 -23.77 3.88 -24.42
CA TYR A 447 -23.28 5.10 -23.78
C TYR A 447 -22.28 4.78 -22.66
N HIS A 448 -22.62 3.88 -21.74
CA HIS A 448 -21.75 3.57 -20.59
C HIS A 448 -20.50 2.80 -21.00
N ILE A 449 -20.60 1.89 -21.97
CA ILE A 449 -19.45 1.15 -22.51
C ILE A 449 -18.45 2.09 -23.18
N LYS A 450 -18.91 3.03 -24.02
CA LYS A 450 -18.04 4.02 -24.67
C LYS A 450 -17.28 4.90 -23.68
N ASN A 451 -17.84 5.12 -22.50
CA ASN A 451 -17.28 5.95 -21.44
C ASN A 451 -16.47 5.14 -20.40
N LEU A 452 -16.18 3.85 -20.64
CA LEU A 452 -15.33 3.08 -19.73
C LEU A 452 -13.89 3.62 -19.75
N PRO A 453 -13.16 3.61 -18.62
CA PRO A 453 -11.88 4.33 -18.49
C PRO A 453 -10.77 3.90 -19.47
N HIS A 454 -10.85 2.66 -19.96
CA HIS A 454 -9.86 2.08 -20.88
C HIS A 454 -10.19 2.35 -22.34
N VAL A 455 -11.45 2.64 -22.67
CA VAL A 455 -11.88 2.87 -24.05
C VAL A 455 -11.26 4.18 -24.56
N GLY A 456 -10.64 4.12 -25.73
CA GLY A 456 -9.89 5.23 -26.30
C GLY A 456 -8.51 5.44 -25.67
N GLN A 457 -8.03 4.54 -24.79
CA GLN A 457 -6.65 4.58 -24.32
C GLN A 457 -5.67 4.24 -25.45
N VAL A 458 -4.53 4.92 -25.42
CA VAL A 458 -3.41 4.68 -26.32
C VAL A 458 -2.73 3.36 -25.94
N LEU A 459 -2.41 2.52 -26.92
CA LEU A 459 -1.61 1.31 -26.76
C LEU A 459 -0.56 1.20 -27.88
N PRO A 460 0.55 0.47 -27.67
CA PRO A 460 1.48 0.16 -28.75
C PRO A 460 0.78 -0.65 -29.87
N LYS A 461 1.08 -0.34 -31.13
CA LYS A 461 0.49 -1.07 -32.29
C LYS A 461 0.76 -2.57 -32.24
N THR A 462 1.92 -3.00 -31.75
CA THR A 462 2.25 -4.44 -31.63
C THR A 462 1.37 -5.15 -30.62
N TRP A 463 0.97 -4.49 -29.53
CA TRP A 463 0.05 -5.06 -28.53
C TRP A 463 -1.29 -5.37 -29.18
N VAL A 464 -1.81 -4.45 -30.01
CA VAL A 464 -3.05 -4.65 -30.75
C VAL A 464 -2.94 -5.79 -31.76
N LYS A 465 -1.83 -5.89 -32.50
CA LYS A 465 -1.60 -6.98 -33.46
C LYS A 465 -1.53 -8.35 -32.80
N VAL A 466 -0.73 -8.50 -31.74
CA VAL A 466 -0.63 -9.76 -30.99
C VAL A 466 -1.98 -10.14 -30.41
N ARG A 467 -2.69 -9.19 -29.80
CA ARG A 467 -4.03 -9.42 -29.26
C ARG A 467 -5.01 -9.93 -30.33
N GLN A 468 -5.05 -9.29 -31.49
CA GLN A 468 -5.86 -9.75 -32.62
C GLN A 468 -5.46 -11.17 -33.09
N ALA A 469 -4.16 -11.47 -33.11
CA ALA A 469 -3.69 -12.81 -33.44
C ALA A 469 -4.18 -13.87 -32.43
N LEU A 470 -4.13 -13.56 -31.13
CA LEU A 470 -4.63 -14.45 -30.07
C LEU A 470 -6.16 -14.63 -30.13
N GLU A 471 -6.91 -13.57 -30.38
CA GLU A 471 -8.39 -13.62 -30.47
C GLU A 471 -8.90 -14.39 -31.70
N ASN A 472 -8.12 -14.38 -32.79
CA ASN A 472 -8.44 -15.08 -34.03
C ASN A 472 -7.95 -16.54 -34.04
N ASP A 473 -7.16 -16.95 -33.05
CA ASP A 473 -6.74 -18.34 -32.91
C ASP A 473 -7.96 -19.22 -32.55
N CYS A 474 -8.13 -20.31 -33.29
CA CYS A 474 -9.28 -21.19 -33.11
C CYS A 474 -9.12 -22.11 -31.89
N ARG A 475 -7.91 -22.27 -31.34
CA ARG A 475 -7.61 -23.15 -30.20
C ARG A 475 -8.11 -22.55 -28.89
N ASN A 476 -8.30 -23.39 -27.89
CA ASN A 476 -8.76 -22.95 -26.55
C ASN A 476 -7.59 -22.52 -25.65
N TYR A 477 -6.40 -23.09 -25.90
CA TYR A 477 -5.17 -22.81 -25.19
C TYR A 477 -3.98 -23.02 -26.13
N ILE A 478 -2.84 -22.42 -25.77
CA ILE A 478 -1.54 -22.59 -26.43
C ILE A 478 -0.45 -22.69 -25.36
N SER A 479 0.71 -23.22 -25.73
CA SER A 479 1.89 -23.16 -24.85
C SER A 479 2.44 -21.73 -24.74
N LEU A 480 3.19 -21.47 -23.68
CA LEU A 480 3.90 -20.19 -23.53
C LEU A 480 4.88 -19.97 -24.68
N ASP A 481 5.57 -21.00 -25.16
CA ASP A 481 6.52 -20.87 -26.27
C ASP A 481 5.81 -20.46 -27.57
N GLU A 482 4.67 -21.08 -27.88
CA GLU A 482 3.85 -20.66 -29.03
C GLU A 482 3.35 -19.21 -28.89
N TYR A 483 2.97 -18.78 -27.68
CA TYR A 483 2.63 -17.38 -27.44
C TYR A 483 3.83 -16.47 -27.73
N LEU A 484 5.02 -16.85 -27.27
CA LEU A 484 6.24 -16.07 -27.47
C LEU A 484 6.60 -15.98 -28.96
N ASP A 485 6.36 -17.03 -29.74
CA ASP A 485 6.56 -17.06 -31.20
C ASP A 485 5.55 -16.17 -31.93
N ILE A 486 4.28 -16.18 -31.51
CA ILE A 486 3.25 -15.27 -32.01
C ILE A 486 3.69 -13.82 -31.77
N CYS A 487 4.23 -13.52 -30.59
CA CYS A 487 4.77 -12.20 -30.31
C CYS A 487 5.95 -11.82 -31.21
N GLU A 488 6.92 -12.72 -31.44
CA GLU A 488 8.06 -12.44 -32.34
C GLU A 488 7.60 -12.13 -33.75
N THR A 489 6.71 -12.96 -34.27
CA THR A 489 6.12 -12.80 -35.60
C THR A 489 5.40 -11.45 -35.76
N ASN A 490 4.88 -10.91 -34.66
CA ASN A 490 4.17 -9.62 -34.63
C ASN A 490 5.04 -8.43 -34.17
N GLY A 491 6.36 -8.59 -34.07
CA GLY A 491 7.32 -7.50 -33.90
C GLY A 491 7.95 -7.35 -32.52
N PHE A 492 7.66 -8.25 -31.57
CA PHE A 492 8.36 -8.25 -30.28
C PHE A 492 9.77 -8.82 -30.40
N THR A 493 10.72 -8.23 -29.68
CA THR A 493 12.14 -8.65 -29.70
C THR A 493 12.63 -9.12 -28.33
N ARG A 494 12.03 -8.65 -27.23
CA ARG A 494 12.45 -8.98 -25.86
C ARG A 494 11.42 -9.87 -25.18
N ARG A 495 11.87 -10.90 -24.45
CA ARG A 495 10.98 -11.82 -23.72
C ARG A 495 10.16 -11.11 -22.64
N GLU A 496 10.77 -10.18 -21.91
CA GLU A 496 10.11 -9.39 -20.86
C GLU A 496 8.88 -8.64 -21.37
N ASP A 497 9.05 -7.94 -22.49
CA ASP A 497 7.99 -7.18 -23.17
C ASP A 497 6.78 -8.06 -23.52
N LYS A 498 7.02 -9.30 -23.95
CA LYS A 498 5.98 -10.29 -24.24
C LYS A 498 5.27 -10.73 -22.95
N LEU A 499 6.03 -11.03 -21.91
CA LEU A 499 5.46 -11.41 -20.61
C LEU A 499 4.66 -10.28 -19.96
N GLN A 500 5.04 -9.02 -20.18
CA GLN A 500 4.27 -7.85 -19.78
C GLN A 500 2.93 -7.77 -20.52
N LEU A 501 2.94 -7.96 -21.85
CA LEU A 501 1.73 -7.96 -22.66
C LEU A 501 0.75 -9.04 -22.21
N ILE A 502 1.18 -10.30 -22.03
CA ILE A 502 0.22 -11.35 -21.62
C ILE A 502 -0.34 -11.11 -20.22
N ARG A 503 0.42 -10.49 -19.30
CA ARG A 503 -0.12 -10.04 -18.00
C ARG A 503 -1.20 -8.98 -18.19
N TYR A 504 -0.96 -8.01 -19.06
CA TYR A 504 -1.95 -6.98 -19.39
C TYR A 504 -3.23 -7.59 -20.00
N LEU A 505 -3.10 -8.52 -20.94
CA LEU A 505 -4.24 -9.23 -21.53
C LEU A 505 -4.97 -10.11 -20.53
N HIS A 506 -4.26 -10.69 -19.56
CA HIS A 506 -4.84 -11.41 -18.43
C HIS A 506 -5.69 -10.51 -17.54
N ASP A 507 -5.18 -9.34 -17.18
CA ASP A 507 -5.89 -8.36 -16.35
C ASP A 507 -7.15 -7.80 -17.05
N LEU A 508 -7.13 -7.73 -18.39
CA LEU A 508 -8.30 -7.40 -19.21
C LEU A 508 -9.31 -8.56 -19.36
N GLY A 509 -8.93 -9.77 -18.96
CA GLY A 509 -9.75 -10.97 -19.11
C GLY A 509 -9.91 -11.44 -20.56
N ILE A 510 -8.98 -11.08 -21.45
CA ILE A 510 -8.95 -11.53 -22.84
C ILE A 510 -8.46 -12.98 -22.91
N CYS A 511 -7.46 -13.32 -22.09
CA CYS A 511 -6.92 -14.66 -21.91
C CYS A 511 -6.60 -14.90 -20.44
N LEU A 512 -6.28 -16.14 -20.04
CA LEU A 512 -5.78 -16.43 -18.69
C LEU A 512 -4.35 -16.97 -18.77
N HIS A 513 -3.46 -16.39 -17.97
CA HIS A 513 -2.08 -16.84 -17.86
C HIS A 513 -1.53 -16.47 -16.48
N PHE A 514 -1.03 -17.47 -15.75
CA PHE A 514 -0.65 -17.32 -14.35
C PHE A 514 0.87 -17.34 -14.21
N GLN A 515 1.45 -16.20 -13.83
CA GLN A 515 2.90 -16.02 -13.79
C GLN A 515 3.54 -16.18 -12.41
N ASP A 516 2.80 -16.71 -11.43
CA ASP A 516 3.23 -16.72 -10.03
C ASP A 516 4.29 -17.78 -9.71
N GLN A 517 4.33 -18.89 -10.48
CA GLN A 517 5.27 -20.00 -10.27
C GLN A 517 5.76 -20.52 -11.63
N GLU A 518 7.04 -20.28 -11.95
CA GLU A 518 7.63 -20.61 -13.26
C GLU A 518 7.56 -22.11 -13.61
N ASP A 519 7.62 -22.98 -12.60
CA ASP A 519 7.59 -24.44 -12.81
C ASP A 519 6.19 -25.03 -13.02
N SER A 520 5.13 -24.25 -12.75
CA SER A 520 3.74 -24.73 -12.83
C SER A 520 3.27 -25.00 -14.26
N LEU A 521 2.28 -25.90 -14.44
CA LEU A 521 1.70 -26.16 -15.76
C LEU A 521 0.93 -24.93 -16.27
N LEU A 522 0.33 -24.16 -15.36
CA LEU A 522 -0.35 -22.90 -15.68
C LEU A 522 0.58 -21.78 -16.15
N TYR A 523 1.85 -21.76 -15.74
CA TYR A 523 2.85 -20.83 -16.29
C TYR A 523 3.20 -21.18 -17.73
N LYS A 524 3.21 -22.47 -18.06
CA LYS A 524 3.55 -22.96 -19.41
C LYS A 524 2.36 -22.93 -20.37
N THR A 525 1.17 -22.60 -19.89
CA THR A 525 -0.08 -22.68 -20.64
C THR A 525 -0.79 -21.33 -20.66
N VAL A 526 -1.05 -20.81 -21.85
CA VAL A 526 -1.89 -19.63 -22.06
C VAL A 526 -3.29 -20.09 -22.46
N ILE A 527 -4.28 -19.84 -21.61
CA ILE A 527 -5.68 -20.14 -21.91
C ILE A 527 -6.25 -18.98 -22.74
N LEU A 528 -6.43 -19.19 -24.04
CA LEU A 528 -6.92 -18.17 -24.97
C LEU A 528 -8.42 -17.91 -24.79
N LYS A 529 -9.17 -18.94 -24.41
CA LYS A 529 -10.63 -18.88 -24.22
C LYS A 529 -10.96 -19.13 -22.75
N PRO A 530 -11.11 -18.07 -21.93
CA PRO A 530 -11.47 -18.21 -20.53
C PRO A 530 -12.72 -19.08 -20.31
N GLU A 531 -13.71 -18.98 -21.20
CA GLU A 531 -14.95 -19.77 -21.18
C GLU A 531 -14.69 -21.29 -21.22
N TRP A 532 -13.70 -21.73 -22.00
CA TRP A 532 -13.32 -23.14 -22.03
C TRP A 532 -12.78 -23.62 -20.69
N GLY A 533 -11.99 -22.78 -20.00
CA GLY A 533 -11.50 -23.07 -18.67
C GLY A 533 -12.63 -23.11 -17.65
N THR A 534 -13.60 -22.20 -17.75
CA THR A 534 -14.75 -22.17 -16.84
C THR A 534 -15.65 -23.37 -17.01
N ASP A 535 -15.96 -23.74 -18.25
CA ASP A 535 -16.78 -24.91 -18.57
C ASP A 535 -16.16 -26.18 -18.01
N ALA A 536 -14.84 -26.32 -18.11
CA ALA A 536 -14.13 -27.46 -17.52
C ALA A 536 -14.36 -27.55 -16.00
N VAL A 537 -14.28 -26.42 -15.28
CA VAL A 537 -14.53 -26.37 -13.84
C VAL A 537 -15.98 -26.73 -13.51
N TYR A 538 -16.94 -26.17 -14.25
CA TYR A 538 -18.37 -26.45 -14.04
C TYR A 538 -18.71 -27.92 -14.27
N ASN A 539 -18.17 -28.53 -15.34
CA ASN A 539 -18.34 -29.96 -15.61
C ASN A 539 -17.95 -30.87 -14.44
N VAL A 540 -17.00 -30.44 -13.58
CA VAL A 540 -16.63 -31.16 -12.36
C VAL A 540 -17.61 -30.87 -11.22
N LEU A 541 -17.95 -29.60 -11.01
CA LEU A 541 -18.80 -29.18 -9.88
C LEU A 541 -20.27 -29.61 -10.02
N ASP A 542 -20.75 -29.77 -11.26
CA ASP A 542 -22.12 -30.17 -11.57
C ASP A 542 -22.27 -31.68 -11.74
N ASN A 543 -21.16 -32.44 -11.69
CA ASN A 543 -21.20 -33.87 -11.89
C ASN A 543 -21.92 -34.57 -10.74
N HIS A 544 -23.01 -35.29 -11.06
CA HIS A 544 -23.83 -35.99 -10.06
C HIS A 544 -23.04 -36.98 -9.20
N ASP A 545 -22.04 -37.69 -9.74
CA ASP A 545 -21.26 -38.64 -8.95
C ASP A 545 -20.38 -37.94 -7.93
N ILE A 546 -19.80 -36.80 -8.31
CA ILE A 546 -18.98 -35.96 -7.41
C ILE A 546 -19.86 -35.35 -6.32
N ILE A 547 -21.03 -34.83 -6.68
CA ILE A 547 -21.99 -34.27 -5.72
C ILE A 547 -22.43 -35.35 -4.72
N ASN A 548 -22.82 -36.53 -5.21
CA ASN A 548 -23.25 -37.65 -4.36
C ASN A 548 -22.11 -38.18 -3.47
N ASN A 549 -20.86 -38.01 -3.90
CA ASN A 549 -19.66 -38.34 -3.11
C ASN A 549 -19.16 -37.18 -2.25
N ASN A 550 -20.03 -36.21 -1.91
CA ASN A 550 -19.72 -35.03 -1.09
C ASN A 550 -18.49 -34.25 -1.57
N GLY A 551 -18.36 -34.06 -2.89
CA GLY A 551 -17.28 -33.30 -3.48
C GLY A 551 -15.95 -34.04 -3.61
N LYS A 552 -15.87 -35.32 -3.24
CA LYS A 552 -14.65 -36.13 -3.38
C LYS A 552 -14.54 -36.71 -4.79
N PHE A 553 -13.38 -36.53 -5.43
CA PHE A 553 -13.12 -37.03 -6.79
C PHE A 553 -11.66 -37.42 -6.99
N THR A 554 -11.39 -38.20 -8.03
CA THR A 554 -10.04 -38.68 -8.39
C THR A 554 -9.63 -38.24 -9.79
N ARG A 555 -8.35 -38.42 -10.16
CA ARG A 555 -7.92 -38.23 -11.56
C ARG A 555 -8.67 -39.13 -12.56
N ASN A 556 -9.16 -40.29 -12.14
CA ASN A 556 -9.95 -41.17 -13.02
C ASN A 556 -11.35 -40.60 -13.26
N ASP A 557 -11.95 -39.96 -12.25
CA ASP A 557 -13.20 -39.22 -12.44
C ASP A 557 -13.00 -38.05 -13.41
N LEU A 558 -11.91 -37.30 -13.26
CA LEU A 558 -11.56 -36.23 -14.20
C LEU A 558 -11.36 -36.74 -15.62
N LYS A 559 -10.75 -37.92 -15.83
CA LYS A 559 -10.63 -38.54 -17.17
C LYS A 559 -12.00 -38.86 -17.78
N ARG A 560 -12.97 -39.26 -16.97
CA ARG A 560 -14.34 -39.60 -17.39
C ARG A 560 -15.19 -38.36 -17.68
N ILE A 561 -15.06 -37.34 -16.84
CA ILE A 561 -15.77 -36.05 -16.98
C ILE A 561 -15.19 -35.28 -18.17
N TRP A 562 -13.87 -35.09 -18.19
CA TRP A 562 -13.12 -34.47 -19.28
C TRP A 562 -12.66 -35.51 -20.31
N LYS A 563 -13.62 -36.29 -20.81
CA LYS A 563 -13.38 -37.30 -21.85
C LYS A 563 -13.28 -36.70 -23.26
N GLU A 564 -13.89 -35.55 -23.47
CA GLU A 564 -13.88 -34.86 -24.77
C GLU A 564 -12.46 -34.50 -25.18
N GLU A 565 -12.16 -34.60 -26.46
CA GLU A 565 -10.83 -34.35 -27.03
C GLU A 565 -10.32 -32.95 -26.66
N LYS A 566 -11.21 -31.96 -26.59
CA LYS A 566 -10.90 -30.57 -26.21
C LYS A 566 -10.33 -30.39 -24.79
N TYR A 567 -10.43 -31.40 -23.92
CA TYR A 567 -9.88 -31.38 -22.56
C TYR A 567 -8.84 -32.48 -22.30
N ALA A 568 -8.72 -33.47 -23.20
CA ALA A 568 -8.04 -34.72 -22.91
C ALA A 568 -6.55 -34.54 -22.59
N SER A 569 -5.89 -33.61 -23.27
CA SER A 569 -4.47 -33.29 -23.12
C SER A 569 -4.17 -32.26 -22.02
N THR A 570 -5.17 -31.56 -21.47
CA THR A 570 -4.99 -30.45 -20.52
C THR A 570 -5.60 -30.69 -19.14
N ARG A 571 -5.85 -31.96 -18.79
CA ARG A 571 -6.49 -32.31 -17.51
C ARG A 571 -5.65 -31.89 -16.30
N GLY A 572 -4.32 -31.86 -16.43
CA GLY A 572 -3.42 -31.43 -15.37
C GLY A 572 -3.53 -29.94 -15.11
N GLU A 573 -3.48 -29.16 -16.18
CA GLU A 573 -3.61 -27.71 -16.25
C GLU A 573 -4.96 -27.25 -15.69
N LEU A 574 -6.05 -27.91 -16.09
CA LEU A 574 -7.40 -27.61 -15.60
C LEU A 574 -7.57 -27.93 -14.12
N LEU A 575 -6.95 -29.00 -13.62
CA LEU A 575 -6.92 -29.30 -12.20
C LEU A 575 -6.09 -28.27 -11.41
N GLU A 576 -4.94 -27.85 -11.95
CA GLU A 576 -4.16 -26.75 -11.36
C GLU A 576 -4.96 -25.45 -11.35
N LEU A 577 -5.75 -25.15 -12.39
CA LEU A 577 -6.63 -24.00 -12.45
C LEU A 577 -7.66 -24.03 -11.31
N MET A 578 -8.28 -25.18 -11.04
CA MET A 578 -9.20 -25.34 -9.90
C MET A 578 -8.51 -25.11 -8.55
N LYS A 579 -7.27 -25.61 -8.38
CA LYS A 579 -6.46 -25.38 -7.17
C LYS A 579 -6.09 -23.90 -7.04
N LYS A 580 -5.71 -23.25 -8.13
CA LYS A 580 -5.35 -21.83 -8.18
C LYS A 580 -6.51 -20.92 -7.79
N PHE A 581 -7.72 -21.26 -8.22
CA PHE A 581 -8.96 -20.61 -7.80
C PHE A 581 -9.49 -21.06 -6.44
N GLN A 582 -8.69 -21.81 -5.66
CA GLN A 582 -9.08 -22.26 -4.32
C GLN A 582 -10.44 -22.99 -4.30
N LEU A 583 -10.73 -23.77 -5.35
CA LEU A 583 -11.99 -24.52 -5.50
C LEU A 583 -11.87 -25.97 -5.07
N CYS A 584 -10.65 -26.50 -4.98
CA CYS A 584 -10.38 -27.83 -4.49
C CYS A 584 -8.98 -27.94 -3.88
N TYR A 585 -8.76 -28.97 -3.08
CA TYR A 585 -7.44 -29.34 -2.56
C TYR A 585 -7.22 -30.85 -2.71
N GLU A 586 -5.95 -31.27 -2.67
CA GLU A 586 -5.56 -32.68 -2.65
C GLU A 586 -5.49 -33.16 -1.20
N ILE A 587 -6.08 -34.31 -0.90
CA ILE A 587 -6.09 -34.86 0.46
C ILE A 587 -4.66 -35.29 0.82
N PRO A 588 -4.11 -34.80 1.95
CA PRO A 588 -2.83 -35.28 2.47
C PRO A 588 -2.82 -36.81 2.60
N ASP A 589 -1.69 -37.43 2.23
CA ASP A 589 -1.46 -38.88 2.27
C ASP A 589 -2.35 -39.76 1.38
N SER A 590 -3.26 -39.17 0.59
CA SER A 590 -4.11 -39.88 -0.38
C SER A 590 -3.87 -39.34 -1.78
N LYS A 591 -2.83 -39.85 -2.44
CA LYS A 591 -2.44 -39.44 -3.80
C LYS A 591 -3.62 -39.49 -4.76
N ASP A 592 -3.70 -38.50 -5.64
CA ASP A 592 -4.69 -38.39 -6.73
C ASP A 592 -6.16 -38.33 -6.27
N THR A 593 -6.39 -37.93 -5.01
CA THR A 593 -7.72 -37.77 -4.44
C THR A 593 -7.91 -36.33 -3.98
N PHE A 594 -9.00 -35.71 -4.44
CA PHE A 594 -9.27 -34.29 -4.26
C PHE A 594 -10.65 -34.09 -3.63
N ILE A 595 -10.82 -32.95 -2.97
CA ILE A 595 -12.10 -32.52 -2.39
C ILE A 595 -12.41 -31.11 -2.89
N ALA A 596 -13.65 -30.91 -3.36
CA ALA A 596 -14.24 -29.60 -3.63
C ALA A 596 -15.15 -29.18 -2.44
N PRO A 597 -14.68 -28.30 -1.52
CA PRO A 597 -15.38 -28.03 -0.26
C PRO A 597 -16.80 -27.47 -0.42
N GLN A 598 -17.08 -26.78 -1.52
CA GLN A 598 -18.40 -26.23 -1.86
C GLN A 598 -19.48 -27.30 -2.07
N LEU A 599 -19.07 -28.56 -2.31
CA LEU A 599 -19.95 -29.72 -2.47
C LEU A 599 -19.97 -30.62 -1.22
N LEU A 600 -19.32 -30.23 -0.13
CA LEU A 600 -19.41 -30.95 1.12
C LEU A 600 -20.84 -30.91 1.68
N SER A 601 -21.15 -31.85 2.56
CA SER A 601 -22.41 -31.85 3.29
C SER A 601 -22.58 -30.56 4.10
N ASP A 602 -23.82 -30.05 4.17
CA ASP A 602 -24.18 -28.97 5.09
C ASP A 602 -24.20 -29.44 6.55
N ASN A 603 -24.31 -30.76 6.79
CA ASN A 603 -24.43 -31.32 8.12
C ASN A 603 -23.08 -31.35 8.84
N GLN A 604 -23.04 -30.73 10.02
CA GLN A 604 -21.89 -30.78 10.92
C GLN A 604 -21.65 -32.22 11.41
N PRO A 605 -20.43 -32.78 11.27
CA PRO A 605 -20.11 -34.11 11.76
C PRO A 605 -20.10 -34.13 13.29
N ASN A 606 -20.33 -35.31 13.89
CA ASN A 606 -20.21 -35.48 15.33
C ASN A 606 -18.72 -35.60 15.74
N TYR A 607 -18.29 -34.78 16.69
CA TYR A 607 -16.94 -34.79 17.24
C TYR A 607 -16.93 -34.33 18.70
N ASP A 608 -15.98 -34.85 19.47
CA ASP A 608 -15.82 -34.47 20.87
C ASP A 608 -15.12 -33.11 20.96
N TRP A 609 -15.81 -32.13 21.55
CA TRP A 609 -15.28 -30.79 21.78
C TRP A 609 -15.45 -30.40 23.24
N ASN A 610 -14.35 -29.99 23.89
CA ASN A 610 -14.41 -29.46 25.25
C ASN A 610 -14.89 -28.00 25.21
N PRO A 611 -16.07 -27.68 25.79
CA PRO A 611 -16.55 -26.30 25.81
C PRO A 611 -15.72 -25.41 26.75
N SER A 612 -15.07 -25.95 27.78
CA SER A 612 -14.40 -25.16 28.81
C SER A 612 -13.06 -24.60 28.35
N HIS A 613 -12.69 -23.42 28.86
CA HIS A 613 -11.41 -22.76 28.62
C HIS A 613 -11.07 -22.50 27.15
N ASN A 614 -12.06 -22.26 26.29
CA ASN A 614 -11.81 -21.96 24.88
C ASN A 614 -11.38 -20.50 24.67
N LEU A 615 -10.39 -20.29 23.81
CA LEU A 615 -10.13 -18.97 23.24
C LEU A 615 -11.11 -18.75 22.08
N ILE A 616 -11.88 -17.66 22.11
CA ILE A 616 -12.93 -17.40 21.12
C ILE A 616 -12.59 -16.14 20.33
N LEU A 617 -12.72 -16.18 19.01
CA LEU A 617 -12.67 -15.00 18.14
C LEU A 617 -13.87 -15.05 17.20
N ARG A 618 -14.51 -13.91 16.96
CA ARG A 618 -15.64 -13.83 16.03
C ARG A 618 -15.37 -12.76 14.98
N TYR A 619 -15.75 -13.02 13.75
CA TYR A 619 -15.80 -12.05 12.68
C TYR A 619 -17.26 -11.76 12.38
N THR A 620 -17.66 -10.50 12.36
CA THR A 620 -19.02 -10.10 11.97
C THR A 620 -18.97 -9.24 10.72
N TYR A 621 -19.98 -9.39 9.85
CA TYR A 621 -20.11 -8.61 8.62
C TYR A 621 -21.40 -7.79 8.71
N PRO A 622 -21.34 -6.55 9.23
CA PRO A 622 -22.52 -5.74 9.48
C PRO A 622 -23.34 -5.52 8.20
N ASP A 623 -22.65 -5.18 7.11
CA ASP A 623 -23.28 -4.78 5.85
C ASP A 623 -23.59 -5.99 4.96
N PHE A 624 -22.59 -6.84 4.69
CA PHE A 624 -22.67 -7.94 3.73
C PHE A 624 -21.60 -9.01 3.96
N MET A 625 -21.99 -10.29 3.92
CA MET A 625 -21.08 -11.44 4.01
C MET A 625 -21.00 -12.18 2.66
N PRO A 626 -19.84 -12.19 1.98
CA PRO A 626 -19.63 -13.02 0.80
C PRO A 626 -19.78 -14.52 1.09
N LYS A 627 -20.49 -15.25 0.23
CA LYS A 627 -20.53 -16.72 0.25
C LYS A 627 -19.15 -17.28 -0.14
N GLY A 628 -18.70 -18.34 0.55
CA GLY A 628 -17.48 -19.09 0.19
C GLY A 628 -16.20 -18.67 0.91
N ILE A 629 -16.28 -17.83 1.95
CA ILE A 629 -15.11 -17.49 2.78
C ILE A 629 -14.57 -18.75 3.46
N ILE A 630 -15.44 -19.57 4.07
CA ILE A 630 -15.02 -20.80 4.76
C ILE A 630 -14.56 -21.88 3.80
N THR A 631 -15.19 -22.04 2.63
CA THR A 631 -14.72 -23.03 1.64
C THR A 631 -13.31 -22.69 1.15
N ARG A 632 -12.99 -21.42 0.94
CA ARG A 632 -11.62 -20.96 0.63
C ARG A 632 -10.66 -21.19 1.79
N LEU A 633 -11.09 -20.90 3.03
CA LEU A 633 -10.30 -21.17 4.23
C LEU A 633 -9.94 -22.66 4.34
N ILE A 634 -10.91 -23.55 4.09
CA ILE A 634 -10.71 -25.01 4.08
C ILE A 634 -9.63 -25.39 3.06
N VAL A 635 -9.65 -24.82 1.85
CA VAL A 635 -8.64 -25.11 0.82
C VAL A 635 -7.26 -24.67 1.25
N VAL A 636 -7.09 -23.45 1.80
CA VAL A 636 -5.76 -22.96 2.20
C VAL A 636 -5.25 -23.66 3.47
N MET A 637 -6.13 -24.08 4.37
CA MET A 637 -5.79 -24.74 5.64
C MET A 637 -5.86 -26.27 5.59
N HIS A 638 -6.02 -26.88 4.41
CA HIS A 638 -6.35 -28.31 4.30
C HIS A 638 -5.37 -29.26 5.01
N GLN A 639 -4.08 -28.91 5.06
CA GLN A 639 -3.05 -29.71 5.74
C GLN A 639 -3.28 -29.84 7.24
N TYR A 640 -4.01 -28.90 7.85
CA TYR A 640 -4.30 -28.89 9.27
C TYR A 640 -5.64 -29.55 9.63
N ILE A 641 -6.43 -30.03 8.66
CA ILE A 641 -7.74 -30.63 8.94
C ILE A 641 -7.56 -31.89 9.79
N ASP A 642 -8.26 -31.94 10.93
CA ASP A 642 -8.16 -33.04 11.88
C ASP A 642 -8.59 -34.36 11.22
N GLN A 643 -7.64 -35.28 11.10
CA GLN A 643 -7.76 -36.60 10.47
C GLN A 643 -8.30 -36.57 9.03
N GLN A 644 -8.29 -35.40 8.35
CA GLN A 644 -8.97 -35.18 7.07
C GLN A 644 -10.46 -35.59 7.08
N LYS A 645 -11.07 -35.64 8.27
CA LYS A 645 -12.44 -36.16 8.49
C LYS A 645 -13.40 -35.07 8.93
N TYR A 646 -12.94 -34.14 9.75
CA TYR A 646 -13.79 -33.16 10.42
C TYR A 646 -13.88 -31.86 9.62
N VAL A 647 -14.53 -31.95 8.45
CA VAL A 647 -14.75 -30.83 7.54
C VAL A 647 -16.13 -30.96 6.89
N TRP A 648 -16.84 -29.85 6.78
CA TRP A 648 -18.16 -29.75 6.15
C TRP A 648 -18.27 -28.37 5.48
N LYS A 649 -19.35 -28.12 4.75
CA LYS A 649 -19.43 -26.93 3.88
C LYS A 649 -19.30 -25.60 4.63
N THR A 650 -19.80 -25.53 5.86
CA THR A 650 -19.85 -24.32 6.68
C THR A 650 -18.87 -24.35 7.85
N GLY A 651 -17.95 -25.31 7.92
CA GLY A 651 -16.99 -25.34 9.02
C GLY A 651 -15.95 -26.46 8.96
N VAL A 652 -14.96 -26.34 9.84
CA VAL A 652 -13.79 -27.23 9.86
C VAL A 652 -13.18 -27.30 11.25
N ILE A 653 -12.64 -28.48 11.59
CA ILE A 653 -11.76 -28.68 12.74
C ILE A 653 -10.31 -28.79 12.26
N LEU A 654 -9.47 -27.91 12.77
CA LEU A 654 -8.04 -27.85 12.47
C LEU A 654 -7.25 -28.31 13.69
N THR A 655 -6.13 -29.01 13.50
CA THR A 655 -5.25 -29.49 14.57
C THR A 655 -3.79 -29.19 14.27
N LYS A 656 -3.06 -28.67 15.27
CA LYS A 656 -1.61 -28.45 15.23
C LYS A 656 -1.04 -28.58 16.65
N ASP A 657 0.01 -29.37 16.84
CA ASP A 657 0.74 -29.50 18.13
C ASP A 657 -0.17 -29.73 19.36
N ASN A 658 -1.10 -30.69 19.28
CA ASN A 658 -2.12 -30.98 20.32
C ASN A 658 -3.05 -29.79 20.67
N THR A 659 -3.17 -28.83 19.76
CA THR A 659 -4.12 -27.71 19.82
C THR A 659 -5.13 -27.87 18.69
N LYS A 660 -6.41 -27.72 19.00
CA LYS A 660 -7.51 -27.80 18.04
C LYS A 660 -8.19 -26.46 17.89
N ALA A 661 -8.56 -26.10 16.66
CA ALA A 661 -9.38 -24.94 16.34
C ALA A 661 -10.63 -25.37 15.58
N GLU A 662 -11.79 -24.95 16.06
CA GLU A 662 -13.06 -25.09 15.38
C GLU A 662 -13.41 -23.75 14.73
N VAL A 663 -13.69 -23.76 13.43
CA VAL A 663 -14.12 -22.60 12.66
C VAL A 663 -15.47 -22.88 12.04
N ILE A 664 -16.49 -22.05 12.33
CA ILE A 664 -17.86 -22.24 11.85
C ILE A 664 -18.41 -20.94 11.26
N GLU A 665 -19.04 -21.05 10.10
CA GLU A 665 -19.85 -20.03 9.44
C GLU A 665 -21.29 -20.06 9.95
N TYR A 666 -21.78 -18.92 10.42
CA TYR A 666 -23.20 -18.67 10.68
C TYR A 666 -23.70 -17.62 9.69
N TYR A 667 -24.02 -18.04 8.47
CA TYR A 667 -24.36 -17.13 7.37
C TYR A 667 -25.57 -16.23 7.70
N ASP A 668 -26.63 -16.78 8.31
CA ASP A 668 -27.82 -16.00 8.71
C ASP A 668 -27.51 -14.91 9.75
N LYS A 669 -26.46 -15.12 10.55
CA LYS A 669 -25.97 -14.15 11.54
C LYS A 669 -24.85 -13.25 11.00
N ARG A 670 -24.43 -13.48 9.75
CA ARG A 670 -23.26 -12.85 9.12
C ARG A 670 -22.05 -12.89 10.03
N GLU A 671 -21.74 -14.10 10.50
CA GLU A 671 -20.72 -14.32 11.51
C GLU A 671 -19.85 -15.54 11.17
N ILE A 672 -18.54 -15.43 11.42
CA ILE A 672 -17.64 -16.58 11.55
C ILE A 672 -17.19 -16.66 13.00
N LYS A 673 -17.37 -17.83 13.63
CA LYS A 673 -16.92 -18.08 15.00
C LYS A 673 -15.76 -19.05 14.99
N ILE A 674 -14.70 -18.69 15.71
CA ILE A 674 -13.50 -19.50 15.91
C ILE A 674 -13.40 -19.83 17.40
N ARG A 675 -13.21 -21.11 17.73
CA ARG A 675 -12.94 -21.59 19.08
C ARG A 675 -11.66 -22.40 19.09
N VAL A 676 -10.73 -22.11 20.00
CA VAL A 676 -9.45 -22.81 20.08
C VAL A 676 -9.23 -23.38 21.47
N THR A 677 -8.81 -24.65 21.51
CA THR A 677 -8.51 -25.40 22.73
C THR A 677 -7.17 -26.13 22.61
N GLY A 678 -6.51 -26.44 23.73
CA GLY A 678 -5.19 -27.08 23.76
C GLY A 678 -4.09 -26.22 24.39
N ARG A 679 -2.83 -26.55 24.11
CA ARG A 679 -1.65 -25.92 24.76
C ARG A 679 -1.29 -24.57 24.16
N ASP A 680 -1.24 -24.47 22.83
CA ASP A 680 -0.86 -23.25 22.10
C ASP A 680 -2.06 -22.62 21.38
N LYS A 681 -3.06 -22.19 22.17
CA LYS A 681 -4.30 -21.62 21.63
C LYS A 681 -4.05 -20.33 20.83
N ARG A 682 -3.09 -19.52 21.28
CA ARG A 682 -2.75 -18.24 20.64
C ARG A 682 -2.11 -18.48 19.27
N GLY A 683 -1.09 -19.34 19.20
CA GLY A 683 -0.39 -19.60 17.96
C GLY A 683 -1.28 -20.18 16.87
N LEU A 684 -2.15 -21.16 17.18
CA LEU A 684 -3.09 -21.69 16.17
C LEU A 684 -4.15 -20.66 15.77
N LEU A 685 -4.65 -19.85 16.73
CA LEU A 685 -5.61 -18.78 16.41
C LEU A 685 -5.00 -17.74 15.47
N SER A 686 -3.75 -17.33 15.70
CA SER A 686 -3.05 -16.35 14.85
C SER A 686 -2.90 -16.84 13.42
N ILE A 687 -2.61 -18.14 13.21
CA ILE A 687 -2.54 -18.73 11.86
C ILE A 687 -3.90 -18.67 11.17
N VAL A 688 -4.97 -19.10 11.86
CA VAL A 688 -6.33 -19.09 11.30
C VAL A 688 -6.79 -17.66 10.99
N ALA A 689 -6.53 -16.72 11.91
CA ALA A 689 -6.88 -15.32 11.74
C ALA A 689 -6.13 -14.67 10.57
N TYR A 690 -4.82 -14.94 10.43
CA TYR A 690 -4.01 -14.44 9.32
C TYR A 690 -4.57 -14.89 7.97
N GLU A 691 -4.91 -16.18 7.84
CA GLU A 691 -5.45 -16.73 6.60
C GLU A 691 -6.85 -16.17 6.26
N LEU A 692 -7.70 -16.00 7.27
CA LEU A 692 -8.99 -15.31 7.09
C LEU A 692 -8.82 -13.87 6.64
N ASP A 693 -7.92 -13.11 7.29
CA ASP A 693 -7.66 -11.72 6.94
C ASP A 693 -7.12 -11.58 5.51
N ARG A 694 -6.27 -12.52 5.06
CA ARG A 694 -5.78 -12.59 3.69
C ARG A 694 -6.91 -12.85 2.69
N ILE A 695 -7.87 -13.70 3.04
CA ILE A 695 -9.08 -13.92 2.24
C ILE A 695 -9.93 -12.63 2.23
N HIS A 696 -10.15 -11.96 3.35
CA HIS A 696 -10.88 -10.68 3.41
C HIS A 696 -10.24 -9.60 2.55
N ALA A 697 -8.91 -9.51 2.57
CA ALA A 697 -8.13 -8.58 1.77
C ALA A 697 -8.36 -8.73 0.25
N SER A 698 -8.75 -9.93 -0.21
CA SER A 698 -9.11 -10.15 -1.62
C SER A 698 -10.41 -9.46 -2.04
N TYR A 699 -11.28 -9.07 -1.09
CA TYR A 699 -12.51 -8.33 -1.35
C TYR A 699 -12.28 -6.83 -1.11
N LYS A 700 -12.29 -6.04 -2.19
CA LYS A 700 -12.13 -4.58 -2.07
C LYS A 700 -13.31 -3.98 -1.30
N ARG A 701 -13.01 -3.17 -0.28
CA ARG A 701 -14.01 -2.44 0.54
C ARG A 701 -14.98 -3.36 1.29
N LEU A 702 -14.60 -4.60 1.58
CA LEU A 702 -15.35 -5.46 2.48
C LEU A 702 -15.23 -4.91 3.90
N LYS A 703 -16.37 -4.61 4.52
CA LYS A 703 -16.41 -4.20 5.93
C LYS A 703 -16.69 -5.41 6.79
N TYR A 704 -15.79 -5.66 7.73
CA TYR A 704 -15.94 -6.67 8.76
C TYR A 704 -15.36 -6.12 10.06
N SER A 705 -15.79 -6.69 11.18
CA SER A 705 -15.26 -6.35 12.50
C SER A 705 -14.82 -7.62 13.20
N LYS A 706 -13.63 -7.58 13.79
CA LYS A 706 -13.13 -8.65 14.65
C LYS A 706 -13.64 -8.41 16.07
N LEU A 707 -14.36 -9.36 16.64
CA LEU A 707 -14.89 -9.26 17.99
C LEU A 707 -14.05 -10.07 18.97
N ILE A 708 -13.44 -9.36 19.91
CA ILE A 708 -12.57 -9.87 20.97
C ILE A 708 -13.43 -10.17 22.21
N PRO A 709 -13.39 -11.38 22.79
CA PRO A 709 -14.19 -11.72 23.95
C PRO A 709 -13.66 -11.02 25.20
N CYS A 710 -14.58 -10.63 26.07
CA CYS A 710 -14.29 -10.14 27.40
C CYS A 710 -13.68 -11.27 28.25
N ASN A 711 -12.74 -10.92 29.12
CA ASN A 711 -12.02 -11.86 29.98
C ASN A 711 -12.36 -11.74 31.46
N CYS A 712 -13.43 -11.01 31.80
CA CYS A 712 -13.92 -10.96 33.17
C CYS A 712 -14.30 -12.37 33.66
N PRO A 713 -14.39 -12.61 34.99
CA PRO A 713 -14.74 -13.91 35.55
C PRO A 713 -16.05 -14.51 34.99
N THR A 714 -17.02 -13.66 34.63
CA THR A 714 -18.28 -14.10 34.00
C THR A 714 -18.11 -14.54 32.53
N CYS A 715 -17.13 -13.99 31.82
CA CYS A 715 -16.94 -14.23 30.38
C CYS A 715 -15.85 -15.24 30.06
N LYS A 716 -14.81 -15.37 30.90
CA LYS A 716 -13.58 -16.15 30.64
C LYS A 716 -13.80 -17.62 30.23
N ASP A 717 -14.86 -18.25 30.74
CA ASP A 717 -15.23 -19.65 30.40
C ASP A 717 -16.63 -19.77 29.77
N SER A 718 -17.22 -18.63 29.40
CA SER A 718 -18.53 -18.61 28.76
C SER A 718 -18.42 -19.00 27.29
N GLN A 719 -19.39 -19.77 26.78
CA GLN A 719 -19.53 -20.00 25.33
C GLN A 719 -20.10 -18.79 24.57
N SER A 720 -20.61 -17.81 25.31
CA SER A 720 -21.16 -16.56 24.80
C SER A 720 -20.61 -15.38 25.61
N PRO A 721 -19.30 -15.11 25.61
CA PRO A 721 -18.76 -13.96 26.32
C PRO A 721 -19.33 -12.66 25.73
N HIS A 722 -19.36 -11.58 26.52
CA HIS A 722 -19.47 -10.25 25.92
C HIS A 722 -18.27 -10.04 24.99
N SER A 723 -18.41 -9.32 23.88
CA SER A 723 -17.31 -9.11 22.94
C SER A 723 -17.25 -7.65 22.51
N TYR A 724 -16.04 -7.18 22.24
CA TYR A 724 -15.76 -5.81 21.82
C TYR A 724 -15.22 -5.82 20.39
N PRO A 725 -15.63 -4.87 19.53
CA PRO A 725 -14.95 -4.64 18.26
C PRO A 725 -13.48 -4.31 18.50
N TYR A 726 -12.60 -4.95 17.74
CA TYR A 726 -11.16 -4.79 17.85
C TYR A 726 -10.75 -3.35 17.58
N GLU A 727 -11.38 -2.70 16.60
CA GLU A 727 -11.17 -1.30 16.24
C GLU A 727 -11.47 -0.38 17.44
N THR A 728 -12.57 -0.63 18.16
CA THR A 728 -12.91 0.12 19.38
C THR A 728 -11.85 -0.07 20.47
N LEU A 729 -11.29 -1.27 20.64
CA LEU A 729 -10.22 -1.48 21.62
C LEU A 729 -8.94 -0.72 21.22
N LEU A 730 -8.65 -0.59 19.93
CA LEU A 730 -7.55 0.23 19.43
C LEU A 730 -7.81 1.72 19.68
N ASP A 731 -9.02 2.22 19.41
CA ASP A 731 -9.39 3.62 19.68
C ASP A 731 -9.21 3.97 21.17
N PHE A 732 -9.56 3.04 22.06
CA PHE A 732 -9.33 3.19 23.50
C PHE A 732 -7.84 3.34 23.81
N ILE A 733 -6.97 2.52 23.20
CA ILE A 733 -5.51 2.64 23.36
C ILE A 733 -5.00 3.97 22.81
N GLU A 734 -5.42 4.37 21.61
CA GLU A 734 -5.00 5.64 20.97
C GLU A 734 -5.39 6.86 21.80
N ASN A 735 -6.56 6.82 22.46
CA ASN A 735 -7.04 7.88 23.34
C ASN A 735 -6.55 7.75 24.80
N ASN A 736 -5.56 6.87 25.08
CA ASN A 736 -5.01 6.60 26.41
C ASN A 736 -6.07 6.16 27.45
N GLN A 737 -7.11 5.45 27.01
CA GLN A 737 -8.14 4.84 27.85
C GLN A 737 -7.90 3.33 27.95
N TYR A 738 -7.46 2.84 29.10
CA TYR A 738 -7.01 1.44 29.25
C TYR A 738 -8.02 0.50 29.91
N THR A 739 -9.21 0.99 30.26
CA THR A 739 -10.26 0.17 30.86
C THR A 739 -11.57 0.37 30.11
N ILE A 740 -12.31 -0.73 29.93
CA ILE A 740 -13.62 -0.75 29.28
C ILE A 740 -14.59 -1.59 30.11
N GLN A 741 -15.84 -1.17 30.22
CA GLN A 741 -16.83 -1.91 31.02
C GLN A 741 -17.36 -3.13 30.26
N CYS A 742 -17.45 -4.28 30.94
CA CYS A 742 -18.15 -5.46 30.46
C CYS A 742 -19.66 -5.28 30.58
N GLN A 743 -20.40 -5.34 29.47
CA GLN A 743 -21.86 -5.18 29.50
C GLN A 743 -22.61 -6.40 30.06
N LYS A 744 -21.91 -7.50 30.38
CA LYS A 744 -22.52 -8.67 31.06
C LYS A 744 -22.29 -8.69 32.56
N SER A 745 -21.09 -8.34 33.01
CA SER A 745 -20.71 -8.37 34.43
C SER A 745 -20.67 -6.99 35.08
N TYR A 746 -20.77 -5.93 34.26
CA TYR A 746 -20.61 -4.52 34.63
C TYR A 746 -19.24 -4.17 35.25
N GLN A 747 -18.27 -5.10 35.21
CA GLN A 747 -16.91 -4.89 35.68
C GLN A 747 -16.06 -4.16 34.64
N MET A 748 -15.18 -3.28 35.10
CA MET A 748 -14.14 -2.70 34.25
C MET A 748 -13.06 -3.74 33.98
N VAL A 749 -12.77 -3.98 32.71
CA VAL A 749 -11.70 -4.89 32.26
C VAL A 749 -10.61 -4.09 31.56
N ASN A 750 -9.38 -4.58 31.67
CA ASN A 750 -8.23 -3.94 31.05
C ASN A 750 -8.19 -4.24 29.54
N VAL A 751 -8.14 -3.18 28.72
CA VAL A 751 -8.17 -3.27 27.25
C VAL A 751 -6.99 -4.06 26.70
N TRP A 752 -5.78 -3.86 27.23
CA TRP A 752 -4.59 -4.59 26.81
C TRP A 752 -4.71 -6.10 27.02
N SER A 753 -5.23 -6.50 28.18
CA SER A 753 -5.43 -7.91 28.49
C SER A 753 -6.38 -8.61 27.51
N LEU A 754 -7.36 -7.88 26.95
CA LEU A 754 -8.28 -8.40 25.95
C LEU A 754 -7.58 -8.65 24.61
N ILE A 755 -6.75 -7.71 24.17
CA ILE A 755 -6.00 -7.82 22.90
C ILE A 755 -4.90 -8.89 23.00
N ASP A 756 -4.15 -8.93 24.11
CA ASP A 756 -3.07 -9.89 24.34
C ASP A 756 -3.57 -11.35 24.31
N GLN A 757 -4.82 -11.61 24.71
CA GLN A 757 -5.38 -12.96 24.69
C GLN A 757 -5.41 -13.61 23.31
N ILE A 758 -5.40 -12.82 22.24
CA ILE A 758 -5.56 -13.30 20.86
C ILE A 758 -4.26 -13.16 20.05
N ARG A 759 -3.28 -12.41 20.55
CA ARG A 759 -2.05 -12.10 19.80
C ARG A 759 -0.87 -12.96 20.24
N ASP A 760 -0.17 -13.51 19.26
CA ASP A 760 1.16 -14.09 19.39
C ASP A 760 2.15 -13.25 18.59
N VAL A 761 2.83 -12.33 19.29
CA VAL A 761 3.74 -11.32 18.74
C VAL A 761 4.93 -11.95 18.00
N ASN A 762 5.31 -13.19 18.36
CA ASN A 762 6.47 -13.87 17.79
C ASN A 762 6.15 -14.53 16.44
N LYS A 763 4.97 -15.13 16.31
CA LYS A 763 4.52 -15.75 15.04
C LYS A 763 4.08 -14.71 14.00
N GLU A 764 3.45 -13.61 14.41
CA GLU A 764 3.11 -12.51 13.49
C GLU A 764 4.35 -11.95 12.77
N LYS A 765 5.53 -11.91 13.42
CA LYS A 765 6.79 -11.46 12.81
C LYS A 765 7.37 -12.44 11.77
N GLU A 766 7.25 -13.75 11.98
CA GLU A 766 7.67 -14.76 10.99
C GLU A 766 6.81 -14.70 9.71
N TYR A 767 5.49 -14.56 9.85
CA TYR A 767 4.57 -14.49 8.70
C TYR A 767 4.61 -13.16 7.92
N ILE A 768 4.96 -12.05 8.59
CA ILE A 768 5.14 -10.74 7.93
C ILE A 768 6.39 -10.74 7.03
N ASN A 769 7.43 -11.52 7.35
CA ASN A 769 8.66 -11.58 6.56
C ASN A 769 8.52 -12.38 5.24
N GLU A 770 7.47 -13.21 5.10
CA GLU A 770 7.22 -13.99 3.86
C GLU A 770 6.24 -13.31 2.88
N SER A 771 5.59 -12.19 3.24
CA SER A 771 4.65 -11.51 2.34
C SER A 771 5.03 -10.04 2.09
N SER A 772 5.54 -9.74 0.90
CA SER A 772 5.96 -8.40 0.46
C SER A 772 4.82 -7.45 0.08
N GLN A 773 3.54 -7.77 0.38
CA GLN A 773 2.38 -7.01 -0.13
C GLN A 773 1.35 -6.48 0.89
N PHE A 774 1.57 -6.61 2.21
CA PHE A 774 0.56 -6.15 3.18
C PHE A 774 1.16 -5.39 4.37
N LYS A 775 1.76 -4.22 4.10
CA LYS A 775 2.45 -3.39 5.12
C LYS A 775 1.60 -2.37 5.90
N SER A 776 0.27 -2.25 5.72
CA SER A 776 -0.43 -1.04 6.22
C SER A 776 -1.36 -1.15 7.44
N TYR A 777 -1.64 -2.32 8.03
CA TYR A 777 -2.62 -2.38 9.14
C TYR A 777 -2.22 -3.16 10.40
N THR A 778 -1.28 -4.11 10.34
CA THR A 778 -0.84 -4.90 11.53
C THR A 778 0.37 -4.31 12.26
N GLN A 779 1.18 -3.47 11.60
CA GLN A 779 2.43 -2.93 12.19
C GLN A 779 2.20 -1.97 13.37
N LYS A 780 1.05 -1.26 13.42
CA LYS A 780 0.73 -0.34 14.53
C LYS A 780 0.48 -1.02 15.87
N VAL A 781 0.08 -2.30 15.89
CA VAL A 781 -0.32 -2.96 17.13
C VAL A 781 0.76 -3.90 17.67
N VAL A 782 1.59 -4.55 16.82
CA VAL A 782 2.65 -5.50 17.28
C VAL A 782 3.68 -4.80 18.18
N LEU A 783 4.00 -3.55 17.84
CA LEU A 783 5.04 -2.75 18.49
C LEU A 783 4.71 -2.35 19.93
N ASN A 784 3.43 -2.15 20.26
CA ASN A 784 3.02 -1.67 21.59
C ASN A 784 2.91 -2.79 22.65
N LEU A 785 3.01 -4.09 22.30
CA LEU A 785 2.78 -5.19 23.26
C LEU A 785 4.02 -5.69 24.01
N THR A 786 5.24 -5.27 23.64
CA THR A 786 6.46 -5.81 24.25
C THR A 786 7.04 -5.00 25.41
N GLN A 787 6.51 -3.81 25.76
CA GLN A 787 7.00 -3.05 26.93
C GLN A 787 6.08 -2.98 28.14
N GLN A 788 4.92 -3.64 28.12
CA GLN A 788 3.99 -3.57 29.24
C GLN A 788 4.07 -4.74 30.24
N GLN A 789 5.03 -5.68 30.13
CA GLN A 789 5.11 -6.86 31.02
C GLN A 789 6.39 -7.08 31.84
N VAL A 790 7.33 -6.12 31.93
CA VAL A 790 8.44 -6.25 32.91
C VAL A 790 8.81 -4.92 33.56
N SER A 791 8.09 -4.53 34.62
CA SER A 791 8.68 -3.84 35.78
C SER A 791 7.67 -3.74 36.94
N GLY A 792 7.91 -4.49 38.02
CA GLY A 792 7.14 -4.43 39.26
C GLY A 792 7.66 -5.46 40.26
N ASP A 793 8.67 -5.04 41.02
CA ASP A 793 9.40 -5.79 42.04
C ASP A 793 8.52 -6.64 42.97
N ASN A 794 8.86 -7.94 43.03
CA ASN A 794 8.71 -8.74 44.24
C ASN A 794 9.97 -8.54 45.09
N SER A 795 9.85 -7.82 46.20
CA SER A 795 10.80 -7.96 47.30
C SER A 795 10.08 -8.51 48.54
N LYS A 796 10.68 -9.58 49.08
CA LYS A 796 10.41 -10.28 50.36
C LYS A 796 9.27 -11.31 50.36
N LEU A 797 9.64 -12.57 50.17
CA LEU A 797 9.84 -13.51 51.29
C LEU A 797 10.57 -14.78 50.80
N MET A 798 11.69 -15.06 51.46
CA MET A 798 12.48 -16.29 51.33
C MET A 798 11.69 -17.50 51.85
N ALA A 799 11.87 -18.67 51.23
CA ALA A 799 12.79 -19.70 51.72
C ALA A 799 12.42 -21.11 51.20
N ASN A 800 13.48 -21.90 50.98
CA ASN A 800 13.55 -23.36 50.87
C ASN A 800 13.13 -23.95 49.51
N SER A 801 14.06 -24.47 48.69
CA SER A 801 14.92 -25.68 48.84
C SER A 801 14.48 -26.61 47.69
N ASN A 802 15.25 -27.31 46.88
CA ASN A 802 16.63 -27.80 46.89
C ASN A 802 16.95 -28.29 45.45
N ASP A 803 18.25 -28.47 45.20
CA ASP A 803 18.83 -29.53 44.34
C ASP A 803 18.65 -29.48 42.81
N GLN A 804 19.63 -29.85 41.99
CA GLN A 804 21.06 -30.12 42.16
C GLN A 804 21.66 -30.19 40.74
N SER A 805 22.94 -29.83 40.64
CA SER A 805 23.84 -29.97 39.50
C SER A 805 23.73 -31.24 38.64
N ARG A 806 23.99 -31.15 37.32
CA ARG A 806 25.19 -31.74 36.67
C ARG A 806 25.27 -31.51 35.15
N LYS A 807 26.50 -31.22 34.73
CA LYS A 807 27.12 -31.16 33.39
C LYS A 807 26.75 -32.35 32.49
N PHE A 808 26.77 -32.17 31.16
CA PHE A 808 27.51 -33.04 30.22
C PHE A 808 27.80 -32.35 28.87
N HIS A 809 29.04 -32.53 28.40
CA HIS A 809 29.63 -32.16 27.10
C HIS A 809 29.18 -33.09 25.97
N LEU A 810 29.36 -32.60 24.72
CA LEU A 810 29.82 -33.25 23.46
C LEU A 810 29.04 -32.62 22.28
N SER A 811 29.60 -32.17 21.15
CA SER A 811 30.96 -32.30 20.58
C SER A 811 31.14 -31.31 19.40
N GLU A 812 32.37 -30.81 19.23
CA GLU A 812 32.88 -30.12 18.03
C GLU A 812 33.12 -31.09 16.85
N ASN A 813 33.00 -30.58 15.62
CA ASN A 813 33.83 -30.86 14.42
C ASN A 813 33.32 -29.97 13.27
N ALA A 814 33.94 -28.81 12.98
CA ALA A 814 35.11 -28.61 12.11
C ALA A 814 34.81 -28.71 10.60
N VAL A 815 34.88 -27.58 9.88
CA VAL A 815 35.70 -27.36 8.65
C VAL A 815 35.87 -25.84 8.42
N LYS A 816 37.13 -25.39 8.42
CA LYS A 816 37.61 -24.15 7.79
C LYS A 816 37.74 -24.40 6.29
N ASN A 817 37.34 -23.44 5.43
CA ASN A 817 37.88 -23.17 4.08
C ASN A 817 37.18 -21.89 3.56
N SER A 818 37.87 -20.75 3.51
CA SER A 818 38.67 -20.23 2.38
C SER A 818 37.83 -19.50 1.31
N GLY A 819 38.06 -18.18 1.22
CA GLY A 819 38.20 -17.42 -0.03
C GLY A 819 37.05 -17.36 -1.03
N GLY A 820 36.55 -16.14 -1.25
CA GLY A 820 36.11 -15.66 -2.57
C GLY A 820 34.82 -16.28 -3.10
N GLY A 821 33.70 -15.58 -2.92
CA GLY A 821 32.44 -15.91 -3.58
C GLY A 821 31.48 -14.73 -3.51
N SER A 822 31.32 -14.06 -4.64
CA SER A 822 30.30 -13.05 -4.94
C SER A 822 28.94 -13.42 -4.34
N ILE A 823 28.45 -12.63 -3.39
CA ILE A 823 27.05 -12.67 -2.95
C ILE A 823 26.30 -11.60 -3.73
N ILE A 824 25.39 -12.09 -4.56
CA ILE A 824 24.34 -11.34 -5.25
C ILE A 824 23.44 -10.71 -4.17
N PHE A 825 23.41 -9.38 -4.11
CA PHE A 825 22.48 -8.65 -3.26
C PHE A 825 21.10 -8.62 -3.92
N GLY A 826 20.18 -9.44 -3.41
CA GLY A 826 18.75 -9.33 -3.68
C GLY A 826 18.09 -8.35 -2.70
N ASP A 827 17.29 -7.44 -3.25
CA ASP A 827 16.23 -6.60 -2.65
C ASP A 827 16.13 -6.60 -1.12
N ASN A 828 16.94 -5.76 -0.46
CA ASN A 828 16.79 -5.45 0.96
C ASN A 828 16.05 -4.11 1.16
N THR A 829 14.72 -4.14 1.00
CA THR A 829 13.83 -3.19 1.71
C THR A 829 13.37 -3.73 3.07
N GLY A 830 13.95 -4.86 3.52
CA GLY A 830 13.59 -5.59 4.74
C GLY A 830 14.43 -5.26 5.99
N THR A 831 15.63 -4.71 5.85
CA THR A 831 16.50 -4.35 7.00
C THR A 831 16.01 -3.11 7.75
N PHE A 832 15.42 -2.15 7.03
CA PHE A 832 14.95 -0.87 7.56
C PHE A 832 13.78 -1.01 8.57
N THR A 833 12.85 -1.93 8.30
CA THR A 833 11.72 -2.20 9.20
C THR A 833 12.14 -2.91 10.49
N ASN A 834 13.24 -3.66 10.49
CA ASN A 834 13.69 -4.36 11.69
C ASN A 834 14.36 -3.44 12.72
N THR A 835 15.06 -2.37 12.30
CA THR A 835 15.75 -1.48 13.24
C THR A 835 14.83 -0.45 13.89
N ILE A 836 13.82 0.07 13.16
CA ILE A 836 12.76 0.91 13.75
C ILE A 836 11.84 0.08 14.66
N ASN A 837 11.48 -1.15 14.25
CA ASN A 837 10.63 -2.04 15.05
C ASN A 837 11.35 -2.65 16.29
N GLN A 838 12.64 -2.34 16.47
CA GLN A 838 13.43 -2.70 17.64
C GLN A 838 13.57 -1.55 18.66
N LEU A 839 13.14 -0.33 18.30
CA LEU A 839 13.06 0.78 19.24
C LEU A 839 12.04 0.46 20.33
N PRO A 840 12.41 0.47 21.62
CA PRO A 840 11.47 0.19 22.68
C PRO A 840 10.36 1.25 22.72
N SER A 841 9.09 0.85 22.59
CA SER A 841 7.95 1.64 23.05
C SER A 841 8.02 1.73 24.59
N PHE A 842 7.55 2.80 25.20
CA PHE A 842 7.66 2.96 26.64
C PHE A 842 6.30 3.27 27.21
N ASP A 843 5.77 2.35 28.02
CA ASP A 843 4.50 2.50 28.72
C ASP A 843 4.68 3.39 29.96
N GLY A 844 4.89 4.68 29.71
CA GLY A 844 5.19 5.68 30.73
C GLY A 844 6.24 6.68 30.27
N GLU A 845 6.61 7.61 31.13
CA GLU A 845 7.69 8.57 30.86
C GLU A 845 9.05 7.85 30.95
N PRO A 846 9.77 7.56 29.83
CA PRO A 846 10.91 6.64 29.84
C PRO A 846 12.04 7.09 30.77
N ASP A 847 12.68 6.17 31.48
CA ASP A 847 13.75 6.50 32.41
C ASP A 847 15.10 6.77 31.71
N LYS A 848 16.12 7.21 32.48
CA LYS A 848 17.45 7.59 31.95
C LYS A 848 18.19 6.42 31.27
N LYS A 849 17.90 5.17 31.65
CA LYS A 849 18.53 3.96 31.09
C LYS A 849 17.86 3.57 29.78
N GLN A 850 16.52 3.62 29.76
CA GLN A 850 15.66 3.41 28.60
C GLN A 850 15.94 4.39 27.45
N LEU A 851 16.15 5.67 27.79
CA LEU A 851 16.46 6.72 26.82
C LEU A 851 17.85 6.56 26.18
N LYS A 852 18.85 6.06 26.90
CA LYS A 852 20.17 5.74 26.33
C LYS A 852 20.12 4.59 25.34
N GLU A 853 19.31 3.59 25.63
CA GLU A 853 19.19 2.38 24.81
C GLU A 853 18.48 2.67 23.48
N LEU A 854 17.42 3.50 23.53
CA LEU A 854 16.71 3.99 22.34
C LEU A 854 17.64 4.79 21.40
N LEU A 855 18.55 5.60 21.96
CA LEU A 855 19.48 6.40 21.17
C LEU A 855 20.58 5.57 20.54
N SER A 856 21.08 4.57 21.25
CA SER A 856 22.00 3.58 20.68
C SER A 856 21.38 2.81 19.51
N GLN A 857 20.07 2.53 19.58
CA GLN A 857 19.35 1.83 18.52
C GLN A 857 19.00 2.74 17.33
N LEU A 858 18.64 4.01 17.57
CA LEU A 858 18.52 5.01 16.49
C LEU A 858 19.86 5.20 15.77
N GLN A 859 20.96 5.29 16.52
CA GLN A 859 22.31 5.41 15.97
C GLN A 859 22.66 4.19 15.10
N SER A 860 22.29 3.00 15.58
CA SER A 860 22.47 1.74 14.83
C SER A 860 21.55 1.65 13.60
N ALA A 861 20.34 2.21 13.67
CA ALA A 861 19.39 2.26 12.56
C ALA A 861 19.90 3.14 11.43
N VAL A 862 20.35 4.36 11.74
CA VAL A 862 20.93 5.30 10.77
C VAL A 862 22.19 4.74 10.12
N LEU A 863 23.05 4.05 10.88
CA LEU A 863 24.23 3.36 10.33
C LEU A 863 23.85 2.23 9.35
N ALA A 864 22.72 1.57 9.56
CA ALA A 864 22.24 0.43 8.77
C ALA A 864 21.41 0.82 7.52
N GLU A 865 21.05 2.09 7.33
CA GLU A 865 20.31 2.56 6.15
C GLU A 865 21.22 2.66 4.90
N GLU A 866 20.71 2.47 3.68
CA GLU A 866 21.44 2.80 2.43
C GLU A 866 21.31 4.29 2.08
N LEU A 867 21.80 5.14 2.98
CA LEU A 867 21.94 6.59 2.81
C LEU A 867 23.33 6.96 2.29
N ASP A 868 23.48 8.15 1.71
CA ASP A 868 24.81 8.72 1.47
C ASP A 868 25.52 9.01 2.81
N ASP A 869 26.86 9.01 2.79
CA ASP A 869 27.67 9.14 4.00
C ASP A 869 27.47 10.49 4.71
N ASP A 870 27.03 11.54 4.00
CA ASP A 870 26.80 12.89 4.54
C ASP A 870 25.46 12.98 5.29
N ASP A 871 24.38 12.41 4.73
CA ASP A 871 23.05 12.30 5.37
C ASP A 871 23.12 11.37 6.60
N LYS A 872 23.96 10.33 6.57
CA LYS A 872 24.26 9.50 7.76
C LYS A 872 25.03 10.28 8.82
N ALA A 873 26.09 10.97 8.43
CA ALA A 873 26.91 11.73 9.37
C ALA A 873 26.08 12.78 10.10
N GLU A 874 25.23 13.51 9.37
CA GLU A 874 24.33 14.52 9.94
C GLU A 874 23.29 13.91 10.90
N ALA A 875 22.67 12.79 10.53
CA ALA A 875 21.69 12.11 11.38
C ALA A 875 22.33 11.48 12.63
N LEU A 876 23.55 10.94 12.51
CA LEU A 876 24.32 10.39 13.65
C LEU A 876 24.76 11.49 14.60
N GLU A 877 25.24 12.63 14.08
CA GLU A 877 25.57 13.82 14.88
C GLU A 877 24.35 14.31 15.67
N GLN A 878 23.15 14.26 15.07
CA GLN A 878 21.88 14.59 15.72
C GLN A 878 21.37 13.55 16.73
N ILE A 879 21.87 12.31 16.73
CA ILE A 879 21.49 11.29 17.71
C ILE A 879 22.42 11.32 18.92
N GLU A 880 23.73 11.45 18.67
CA GLU A 880 24.78 11.53 19.69
C GLU A 880 24.56 12.72 20.62
N ALA A 881 24.14 13.82 20.01
CA ALA A 881 23.47 14.94 20.60
C ALA A 881 22.48 14.62 21.76
N ILE A 882 21.42 13.88 21.42
CA ILE A 882 20.29 13.59 22.32
C ILE A 882 20.82 12.74 23.45
N ALA A 883 21.74 11.83 23.14
CA ALA A 883 22.31 10.90 24.11
C ALA A 883 23.09 11.66 25.18
N SER A 884 23.89 12.64 24.76
CA SER A 884 24.59 13.57 25.64
C SER A 884 23.61 14.26 26.60
N ALA A 885 22.42 14.62 26.11
CA ALA A 885 21.41 15.44 26.80
C ALA A 885 20.77 14.81 28.00
N LEU A 886 20.52 13.53 27.86
CA LEU A 886 19.92 12.69 28.87
C LEU A 886 20.93 12.34 29.97
N THR A 887 22.23 12.32 29.66
CA THR A 887 23.28 11.97 30.61
C THR A 887 23.58 13.04 31.64
N ASN A 888 23.59 14.33 31.28
CA ASN A 888 24.17 15.37 32.13
C ASN A 888 23.15 16.29 32.84
N SER A 889 21.84 16.09 32.69
CA SER A 889 20.81 16.95 33.33
C SER A 889 20.21 16.34 34.61
N GLU A 890 20.27 17.08 35.74
CA GLU A 890 19.66 16.69 37.02
C GLU A 890 18.18 17.09 37.14
N ASP A 891 17.67 18.00 36.30
CA ASP A 891 16.32 18.57 36.46
C ASP A 891 15.16 17.68 35.92
N SER A 892 14.07 17.62 36.68
CA SER A 892 12.86 16.82 36.43
C SER A 892 11.98 17.29 35.26
N GLY A 893 11.86 18.60 34.98
CA GLY A 893 10.94 19.09 33.94
C GLY A 893 11.47 18.91 32.51
N VAL A 894 12.78 18.78 32.38
CA VAL A 894 13.52 18.71 31.12
C VAL A 894 13.48 17.26 30.64
N LYS A 895 13.63 16.36 31.60
CA LYS A 895 13.29 14.95 31.47
C LYS A 895 11.84 14.83 31.00
N LYS A 896 10.90 15.61 31.55
CA LYS A 896 9.48 15.60 31.15
C LYS A 896 9.23 16.03 29.70
N VAL A 897 9.84 17.13 29.25
CA VAL A 897 9.58 17.68 27.91
C VAL A 897 10.23 16.86 26.82
N VAL A 898 11.46 16.36 27.01
CA VAL A 898 12.06 15.51 25.98
C VAL A 898 11.39 14.14 25.94
N LYS A 899 10.94 13.60 27.08
CA LYS A 899 10.06 12.43 27.07
C LYS A 899 8.77 12.68 26.30
N LYS A 900 8.19 13.89 26.39
CA LYS A 900 6.98 14.27 25.66
C LYS A 900 7.24 14.49 24.15
N ALA A 901 8.35 15.10 23.78
CA ALA A 901 8.74 15.29 22.38
C ALA A 901 9.11 13.97 21.72
N MET A 902 9.87 13.10 22.39
CA MET A 902 10.09 11.73 21.94
C MET A 902 8.79 10.93 21.86
N LYS A 903 7.82 11.12 22.77
CA LYS A 903 6.49 10.50 22.68
C LYS A 903 5.70 10.98 21.46
N ILE A 904 5.75 12.27 21.14
CA ILE A 904 5.08 12.84 19.95
C ILE A 904 5.78 12.37 18.68
N LEU A 905 7.10 12.26 18.70
CA LEU A 905 7.90 11.80 17.57
C LEU A 905 7.74 10.31 17.29
N MET A 906 7.66 9.49 18.35
CA MET A 906 7.25 8.09 18.25
C MET A 906 5.80 7.95 17.76
N GLY A 907 4.91 8.89 18.14
CA GLY A 907 3.54 8.96 17.63
C GLY A 907 3.41 9.40 16.17
N THR A 908 4.29 10.30 15.69
CA THR A 908 4.30 10.79 14.29
C THR A 908 5.05 9.82 13.37
N ALA A 909 6.13 9.20 13.83
CA ALA A 909 6.79 8.07 13.16
C ALA A 909 5.84 6.87 12.99
N ALA A 910 4.92 6.66 13.93
CA ALA A 910 3.88 5.63 13.83
C ALA A 910 2.67 6.03 12.97
N ALA A 911 2.47 7.33 12.70
CA ALA A 911 1.34 7.85 11.92
C ALA A 911 1.64 8.04 10.42
N LEU A 912 2.92 8.12 10.04
CA LEU A 912 3.35 8.21 8.66
C LEU A 912 3.53 6.80 8.04
N SER A 913 3.15 6.70 6.76
CA SER A 913 3.20 5.49 5.92
C SER A 913 4.58 4.81 5.90
N PRO A 914 4.71 3.52 5.49
CA PRO A 914 5.98 2.76 5.47
C PRO A 914 7.14 3.34 4.63
N THR A 915 6.98 4.53 4.06
CA THR A 915 7.90 5.23 3.15
C THR A 915 8.49 6.51 3.73
N ALA A 916 8.14 6.92 4.96
CA ALA A 916 8.76 8.08 5.60
C ALA A 916 10.17 7.73 6.09
N ASN A 917 11.17 8.40 5.51
CA ASN A 917 12.58 8.21 5.82
C ASN A 917 12.86 8.66 7.27
N LEU A 918 13.53 7.81 8.06
CA LEU A 918 13.92 8.07 9.46
C LEU A 918 14.77 9.35 9.57
N VAL A 919 15.50 9.67 8.49
CA VAL A 919 16.22 10.92 8.27
C VAL A 919 15.28 12.15 8.26
N THR A 920 14.11 12.06 7.64
CA THR A 920 13.10 13.14 7.66
C THR A 920 12.59 13.37 9.08
N ILE A 921 12.39 12.29 9.84
CA ILE A 921 11.94 12.33 11.23
C ILE A 921 13.03 12.91 12.15
N CYS A 922 14.30 12.56 11.93
CA CYS A 922 15.43 13.14 12.65
C CYS A 922 15.64 14.63 12.30
N LYS A 923 15.48 15.00 11.02
CA LYS A 923 15.58 16.40 10.54
C LYS A 923 14.42 17.29 11.02
N GLU A 924 13.22 16.74 11.21
CA GLU A 924 12.06 17.48 11.77
C GLU A 924 12.05 17.57 13.31
N LEU A 925 12.80 16.68 13.98
CA LEU A 925 12.89 16.56 15.44
C LEU A 925 13.17 17.90 16.16
N PRO A 926 14.13 18.73 15.70
CA PRO A 926 14.43 20.00 16.37
C PRO A 926 13.29 21.01 16.20
N GLY A 927 12.60 21.00 15.05
CA GLY A 927 11.43 21.84 14.78
C GLY A 927 10.19 21.43 15.58
N LEU A 928 10.00 20.13 15.81
CA LEU A 928 8.93 19.61 16.64
C LEU A 928 9.16 19.91 18.13
N ILE A 929 10.39 19.72 18.60
CA ILE A 929 10.81 20.08 19.97
C ILE A 929 10.63 21.60 20.19
N SER A 930 10.97 22.43 19.19
CA SER A 930 10.74 23.88 19.24
C SER A 930 9.26 24.29 19.20
N LYS A 931 8.33 23.44 18.75
CA LYS A 931 6.88 23.72 18.73
C LYS A 931 6.15 23.23 19.99
N ILE A 932 6.73 22.25 20.70
CA ILE A 932 6.17 21.66 21.93
C ILE A 932 6.55 22.50 23.16
N PHE A 933 7.72 23.16 23.11
CA PHE A 933 8.06 24.29 23.97
C PHE A 933 7.43 25.58 23.45
#